data_AF-A0A8H2VEP9-F1
#
_entry.id   AF-A0A8H2VEP9-F1
#
_cell.length_a   1.000
_cell.length_b   1.000
_cell.length_c   1.000
_cell.angle_alpha   90.00
_cell.angle_beta   90.00
_cell.angle_gamma   90.00
#
_symmetry.space_group_name_H-M   'P 1'
#
loop_
_entity.id
_entity.type
_entity.pdbx_description
1 polymer ?
#
loop_
_entity_poly.entity_id
_entity_poly.type
_entity_poly.pdbx_seq_one_letter_code
_entity_poly.pdbx_strand_id
1 'polypeptide(L)'
;MNFSSLFRGLSNFQLPYSIESTPYHETAQWQLFEARSKKPETLDKHVTVFRPKEGADRRFILNDLRCAKRIRFPGLCNVLDVMDGSNGTTIDEQTVVLDSLLIVTEYVKPVDGELSLSSEAMYMGIWDLCQAVGLLESKFFIGNLSDRSIFYNESGEWVIFGLECCMLAEDARQQPDQYIAEVQRFTGNRIKGTLEKWDMMCLGETLETLLPKVGSIPIELKSIINKQRINGQLNVSNFLKTLQNTKVWKEAKQIVESYGHLKELHIANDKEKMETLIQFNITIRDHITGMKDSRKWLQSFTPGLLDRLIVPELCSTITWMSTQQAIYQGNIVISLALLLEYIIATKCRTVEIDTLLWGMWRLADREIRCLLLMHCHGFLKDVTNDSFQFSDKVFPYFLQGLIDSEESLRLLTLRNIPYIVELLTERQLNNELLRSIAKTQVDPSVKVRTETLLVVSRIAPQLKALSNRDSVLATIFTKSLKDPESETRLAALYGLEQCLPLFGSDVIANKIMSVIAPGLLDSDSGIRTAARTLFDKYLKTLETAAIEKFGNVKSETDQIEPTLKKFGRTQEIEMKEMDDMCIGFLRGLHVSVPTTTDIHRPTLREMSPATTATNIMAPPSERLAMPVVSMRSAKQAKQTTPVTVRPATTNDVNDGWDDDGDNGWDDFNDIASDTDKTKLPATNASDDDDDDDDGWDAADW
;
A
#
# COMPACT_ATOMS: atom_id res chain seq x y z
N MET A 1 19.90 33.64 -25.44
CA MET A 1 21.16 33.62 -26.24
C MET A 1 21.96 32.39 -25.81
N ASN A 2 23.01 31.99 -26.56
CA ASN A 2 23.82 30.82 -26.19
C ASN A 2 24.88 31.20 -25.14
N PHE A 3 24.80 30.63 -23.91
CA PHE A 3 25.70 30.96 -22.78
C PHE A 3 27.20 30.86 -23.13
N SER A 4 27.57 29.90 -23.99
CA SER A 4 28.96 29.72 -24.45
C SER A 4 29.55 30.92 -25.21
N SER A 5 28.71 31.87 -25.66
CA SER A 5 29.17 33.05 -26.41
C SER A 5 29.65 34.22 -25.54
N LEU A 6 29.23 34.30 -24.28
CA LEU A 6 29.57 35.40 -23.37
C LEU A 6 30.99 35.26 -22.81
N PHE A 7 31.42 34.04 -22.49
CA PHE A 7 32.75 33.75 -21.93
C PHE A 7 33.85 33.56 -23.00
N ARG A 8 33.63 33.99 -24.26
CA ARG A 8 34.55 33.77 -25.39
C ARG A 8 35.94 34.40 -25.25
N GLY A 9 36.13 35.35 -24.33
CA GLY A 9 37.46 35.86 -23.97
C GLY A 9 38.31 34.88 -23.15
N LEU A 10 37.72 33.79 -22.64
CA LEU A 10 38.35 32.80 -21.78
C LEU A 10 38.31 31.43 -22.47
N SER A 11 39.29 31.16 -23.36
CA SER A 11 39.32 29.95 -24.20
C SER A 11 39.28 28.62 -23.44
N ASN A 12 39.53 28.63 -22.13
CA ASN A 12 39.61 27.45 -21.27
C ASN A 12 38.53 27.41 -20.17
N PHE A 13 37.65 28.42 -20.05
CA PHE A 13 36.71 28.51 -18.92
C PHE A 13 35.41 27.75 -19.21
N GLN A 14 35.35 26.49 -18.76
CA GLN A 14 34.09 25.75 -18.66
C GLN A 14 33.35 26.19 -17.39
N LEU A 15 32.13 26.70 -17.56
CA LEU A 15 31.30 27.14 -16.44
C LEU A 15 30.89 25.90 -15.60
N PRO A 16 31.17 25.87 -14.27
CA PRO A 16 31.00 24.68 -13.41
C PRO A 16 29.55 24.28 -13.10
N TYR A 17 28.58 24.82 -13.84
CA TYR A 17 27.15 24.55 -13.74
C TYR A 17 26.55 24.37 -15.14
N SER A 18 25.51 23.56 -15.26
CA SER A 18 24.60 23.54 -16.41
C SER A 18 23.43 24.45 -16.07
N ILE A 19 23.20 25.51 -16.85
CA ILE A 19 22.18 26.53 -16.58
C ILE A 19 21.10 26.43 -17.66
N GLU A 20 19.83 26.47 -17.27
CA GLU A 20 18.71 26.46 -18.21
C GLU A 20 18.64 27.73 -19.08
N SER A 21 17.98 27.62 -20.24
CA SER A 21 17.90 28.70 -21.23
C SER A 21 17.00 29.88 -20.85
N THR A 22 16.15 29.70 -19.85
CA THR A 22 15.03 30.58 -19.50
C THR A 22 15.01 30.81 -17.98
N PRO A 23 14.88 32.06 -17.50
CA PRO A 23 14.72 32.30 -16.08
C PRO A 23 13.31 31.90 -15.63
N TYR A 24 13.19 31.34 -14.43
CA TYR A 24 11.89 31.02 -13.81
C TYR A 24 11.36 32.17 -12.95
N HIS A 25 12.21 33.11 -12.53
CA HIS A 25 11.81 34.28 -11.75
C HIS A 25 12.73 35.51 -12.01
N GLU A 26 12.23 36.71 -11.71
CA GLU A 26 13.00 37.96 -11.81
C GLU A 26 12.73 38.92 -10.64
N THR A 27 13.81 39.41 -10.01
CA THR A 27 13.77 40.47 -8.99
C THR A 27 13.94 41.86 -9.63
N ALA A 28 14.28 42.88 -8.83
CA ALA A 28 14.59 44.22 -9.34
C ALA A 28 15.91 44.28 -10.15
N GLN A 29 16.92 43.48 -9.78
CA GLN A 29 18.24 43.48 -10.41
C GLN A 29 18.64 42.12 -11.00
N TRP A 30 18.00 41.01 -10.62
CA TRP A 30 18.45 39.65 -10.92
C TRP A 30 17.41 38.84 -11.70
N GLN A 31 17.89 37.98 -12.61
CA GLN A 31 17.16 36.89 -13.24
C GLN A 31 17.62 35.57 -12.60
N LEU A 32 16.66 34.70 -12.25
CA LEU A 32 16.93 33.41 -11.59
C LEU A 32 16.74 32.26 -12.59
N PHE A 33 17.77 31.42 -12.73
CA PHE A 33 17.78 30.25 -13.59
C PHE A 33 17.94 28.97 -12.77
N GLU A 34 17.23 27.91 -13.16
CA GLU A 34 17.49 26.57 -12.62
C GLU A 34 18.82 26.06 -13.20
N ALA A 35 19.58 25.33 -12.37
CA ALA A 35 20.87 24.82 -12.77
C ALA A 35 21.29 23.56 -11.99
N ARG A 36 22.24 22.83 -12.59
CA ARG A 36 22.84 21.59 -12.06
C ARG A 36 24.35 21.75 -11.94
N SER A 37 24.92 21.42 -10.79
CA SER A 37 26.38 21.49 -10.60
C SER A 37 27.12 20.42 -11.41
N LYS A 38 28.26 20.81 -11.99
CA LYS A 38 29.20 19.92 -12.69
C LYS A 38 30.47 19.66 -11.87
N LYS A 39 30.58 20.24 -10.67
CA LYS A 39 31.75 20.06 -9.80
C LYS A 39 31.70 18.66 -9.18
N PRO A 40 32.80 17.90 -9.12
CA PRO A 40 32.79 16.51 -8.64
C PRO A 40 32.14 16.32 -7.26
N GLU A 41 32.40 17.25 -6.34
CA GLU A 41 31.92 17.21 -4.95
C GLU A 41 30.45 17.59 -4.77
N THR A 42 29.78 18.07 -5.82
CA THR A 42 28.35 18.41 -5.82
C THR A 42 27.63 17.98 -7.10
N LEU A 43 28.12 16.94 -7.78
CA LEU A 43 27.65 16.56 -9.13
C LEU A 43 26.12 16.37 -9.20
N ASP A 44 25.50 16.99 -10.20
CA ASP A 44 24.04 17.10 -10.40
C ASP A 44 23.23 17.74 -9.25
N LYS A 45 23.87 18.29 -8.21
CA LYS A 45 23.15 19.05 -7.18
C LYS A 45 22.36 20.20 -7.81
N HIS A 46 21.09 20.30 -7.42
CA HIS A 46 20.20 21.36 -7.83
C HIS A 46 20.56 22.68 -7.17
N VAL A 47 20.65 23.75 -7.97
CA VAL A 47 21.09 25.07 -7.52
C VAL A 47 20.34 26.17 -8.29
N THR A 48 20.15 27.32 -7.65
CA THR A 48 19.69 28.53 -8.33
C THR A 48 20.89 29.38 -8.76
N VAL A 49 20.89 29.85 -10.01
CA VAL A 49 21.86 30.83 -10.50
C VAL A 49 21.18 32.18 -10.70
N PHE A 50 21.66 33.17 -9.95
CA PHE A 50 21.28 34.57 -10.08
C PHE A 50 22.24 35.26 -11.05
N ARG A 51 21.69 35.82 -12.15
CA ARG A 51 22.42 36.63 -13.14
C ARG A 51 21.85 38.06 -13.17
N PRO A 52 22.68 39.11 -13.32
CA PRO A 52 22.17 40.48 -13.46
C PRO A 52 21.24 40.60 -14.67
N LYS A 53 20.11 41.27 -14.47
CA LYS A 53 19.13 41.55 -15.52
C LYS A 53 19.64 42.62 -16.48
N GLU A 54 19.17 42.59 -17.73
CA GLU A 54 19.43 43.68 -18.68
C GLU A 54 18.93 45.02 -18.11
N GLY A 55 19.84 45.99 -18.00
CA GLY A 55 19.56 47.29 -17.39
C GLY A 55 19.80 47.39 -15.86
N ALA A 56 20.28 46.34 -15.20
CA ALA A 56 20.60 46.37 -13.77
C ALA A 56 21.65 47.47 -13.42
N ASP A 57 21.45 48.17 -12.30
CA ASP A 57 22.38 49.19 -11.81
C ASP A 57 23.55 48.52 -11.09
N ARG A 58 24.63 48.37 -11.88
CA ARG A 58 25.96 47.85 -11.55
C ARG A 58 26.43 48.03 -10.10
N ARG A 59 26.14 49.18 -9.46
CA ARG A 59 26.61 49.47 -8.10
C ARG A 59 25.95 48.57 -7.06
N PHE A 60 24.67 48.27 -7.26
CA PHE A 60 23.88 47.38 -6.41
C PHE A 60 24.27 45.91 -6.62
N ILE A 61 24.45 45.49 -7.89
CA ILE A 61 25.01 44.17 -8.23
C ILE A 61 26.37 43.95 -7.55
N LEU A 62 27.29 44.92 -7.64
CA LEU A 62 28.61 44.82 -7.00
C LEU A 62 28.53 44.80 -5.47
N ASN A 63 27.58 45.51 -4.85
CA ASN A 63 27.39 45.43 -3.41
C ASN A 63 26.86 44.07 -2.96
N ASP A 64 25.82 43.56 -3.63
CA ASP A 64 25.23 42.26 -3.35
C ASP A 64 26.24 41.11 -3.55
N LEU A 65 27.12 41.20 -4.56
CA LEU A 65 28.26 40.29 -4.74
C LEU A 65 29.27 40.33 -3.58
N ARG A 66 29.53 41.51 -2.97
CA ARG A 66 30.38 41.62 -1.77
C ARG A 66 29.69 41.01 -0.55
N CYS A 67 28.38 41.22 -0.41
CA CYS A 67 27.55 40.60 0.63
C CYS A 67 27.55 39.08 0.49
N ALA A 68 27.25 38.56 -0.71
CA ALA A 68 27.27 37.13 -1.05
C ALA A 68 28.65 36.46 -0.88
N LYS A 69 29.74 37.22 -0.83
CA LYS A 69 31.10 36.72 -0.51
C LYS A 69 31.49 36.80 0.97
N ARG A 70 30.80 37.60 1.79
CA ARG A 70 31.24 37.94 3.17
C ARG A 70 30.23 37.63 4.26
N ILE A 71 28.94 37.64 3.94
CA ILE A 71 27.84 37.47 4.89
C ILE A 71 27.37 36.02 4.82
N ARG A 72 27.35 35.34 5.97
CA ARG A 72 26.83 33.98 6.15
C ARG A 72 26.04 33.93 7.46
N PHE A 73 24.72 33.98 7.35
CA PHE A 73 23.79 33.84 8.47
C PHE A 73 22.66 32.89 8.07
N PRO A 74 22.14 32.07 9.00
CA PRO A 74 20.88 31.36 8.83
C PRO A 74 19.75 32.31 8.39
N GLY A 75 18.89 31.84 7.49
CA GLY A 75 17.80 32.65 6.92
C GLY A 75 18.20 33.57 5.76
N LEU A 76 19.48 33.59 5.35
CA LEU A 76 19.89 33.98 4.00
C LEU A 76 19.95 32.74 3.11
N CYS A 77 19.75 32.90 1.80
CA CYS A 77 20.00 31.82 0.84
C CYS A 77 21.48 31.39 0.89
N ASN A 78 21.74 30.10 0.99
CA ASN A 78 23.08 29.54 1.16
C ASN A 78 23.91 29.69 -0.12
N VAL A 79 24.76 30.72 -0.19
CA VAL A 79 25.62 31.02 -1.34
C VAL A 79 26.79 30.02 -1.42
N LEU A 80 26.74 29.17 -2.45
CA LEU A 80 27.67 28.09 -2.76
C LEU A 80 28.84 28.54 -3.64
N ASP A 81 28.62 29.52 -4.53
CA ASP A 81 29.65 30.08 -5.43
C ASP A 81 29.32 31.52 -5.82
N VAL A 82 30.35 32.31 -6.16
CA VAL A 82 30.22 33.69 -6.65
C VAL A 82 31.24 33.96 -7.75
N MET A 83 30.77 33.95 -9.00
CA MET A 83 31.59 34.31 -10.16
C MET A 83 31.60 35.83 -10.32
N ASP A 84 32.79 36.40 -10.46
CA ASP A 84 33.00 37.85 -10.55
C ASP A 84 33.68 38.32 -11.83
N GLY A 85 33.74 37.45 -12.85
CA GLY A 85 34.40 37.71 -14.12
C GLY A 85 35.93 37.87 -14.07
N SER A 86 36.57 37.68 -12.91
CA SER A 86 38.01 37.87 -12.73
C SER A 86 38.81 36.56 -12.88
N ASN A 87 40.02 36.67 -13.43
CA ASN A 87 41.00 35.57 -13.48
C ASN A 87 41.90 35.57 -12.22
N GLY A 88 41.34 35.86 -11.04
CA GLY A 88 42.08 35.87 -9.76
C GLY A 88 42.77 37.19 -9.40
N THR A 89 42.50 38.29 -10.10
CA THR A 89 42.89 39.65 -9.72
C THR A 89 41.69 40.43 -9.19
N THR A 90 41.91 41.47 -8.38
CA THR A 90 40.84 42.39 -7.94
C THR A 90 39.98 42.87 -9.10
N ILE A 91 38.66 42.77 -8.94
CA ILE A 91 37.65 43.16 -9.93
C ILE A 91 37.83 44.65 -10.27
N ASP A 92 38.01 44.97 -11.54
CA ASP A 92 37.81 46.35 -12.00
C ASP A 92 36.30 46.62 -12.06
N GLU A 93 35.81 47.25 -11.00
CA GLU A 93 34.42 47.63 -10.82
C GLU A 93 33.91 48.60 -11.92
N GLN A 94 34.76 49.20 -12.74
CA GLN A 94 34.35 50.03 -13.88
C GLN A 94 34.25 49.26 -15.21
N THR A 95 35.04 48.20 -15.42
CA THR A 95 35.12 47.52 -16.74
C THR A 95 34.56 46.10 -16.79
N VAL A 96 34.37 45.38 -15.67
CA VAL A 96 33.80 44.01 -15.68
C VAL A 96 32.42 43.95 -16.35
N VAL A 97 32.12 42.89 -17.11
CA VAL A 97 30.85 42.71 -17.82
C VAL A 97 29.79 42.13 -16.87
N LEU A 98 28.63 42.78 -16.73
CA LEU A 98 27.57 42.32 -15.81
C LEU A 98 27.12 40.87 -16.08
N ASP A 99 27.02 40.47 -17.35
CA ASP A 99 26.68 39.09 -17.74
C ASP A 99 27.70 38.01 -17.32
N SER A 100 28.91 38.40 -16.88
CA SER A 100 29.92 37.47 -16.34
C SER A 100 29.88 37.35 -14.80
N LEU A 101 29.03 38.14 -14.15
CA LEU A 101 28.81 38.11 -12.71
C LEU A 101 27.65 37.16 -12.40
N LEU A 102 27.86 36.19 -11.49
CA LEU A 102 26.83 35.22 -11.09
C LEU A 102 26.93 34.93 -9.59
N ILE A 103 25.80 34.85 -8.90
CA ILE A 103 25.70 34.27 -7.56
C ILE A 103 25.01 32.92 -7.68
N VAL A 104 25.55 31.88 -7.05
CA VAL A 104 24.98 30.53 -7.05
C VAL A 104 24.65 30.12 -5.63
N THR A 105 23.41 29.71 -5.39
CA THR A 105 22.93 29.27 -4.08
C THR A 105 22.50 27.82 -4.09
N GLU A 106 22.05 27.29 -2.94
CA GLU A 106 21.05 26.21 -2.93
C GLU A 106 19.86 26.53 -3.86
N TYR A 107 19.11 25.52 -4.29
CA TYR A 107 17.91 25.77 -5.08
C TYR A 107 16.81 26.41 -4.22
N VAL A 108 16.27 27.54 -4.70
CA VAL A 108 15.25 28.34 -4.00
C VAL A 108 14.12 28.78 -4.92
N LYS A 109 12.89 28.81 -4.42
CA LYS A 109 11.70 29.29 -5.15
C LYS A 109 11.11 30.55 -4.52
N PRO A 110 10.51 31.47 -5.29
CA PRO A 110 9.89 32.66 -4.72
C PRO A 110 8.72 32.30 -3.80
N VAL A 111 8.51 33.06 -2.73
CA VAL A 111 7.27 32.98 -1.95
C VAL A 111 6.23 33.87 -2.61
N ASP A 112 5.31 33.29 -3.38
CA ASP A 112 4.31 34.06 -4.13
C ASP A 112 2.94 33.35 -4.27
N GLY A 113 2.09 33.84 -5.17
CA GLY A 113 0.71 33.39 -5.34
C GLY A 113 0.53 31.98 -5.94
N GLU A 114 1.60 31.26 -6.27
CA GLU A 114 1.51 29.81 -6.54
C GLU A 114 1.33 28.98 -5.25
N LEU A 115 1.66 29.54 -4.08
CA LEU A 115 1.50 28.88 -2.79
C LEU A 115 0.10 29.11 -2.18
N SER A 116 -0.44 28.09 -1.50
CA SER A 116 -1.69 28.15 -0.74
C SER A 116 -1.47 27.63 0.67
N LEU A 117 -1.03 28.52 1.57
CA LEU A 117 -0.51 28.18 2.90
C LEU A 117 -1.57 28.25 4.01
N SER A 118 -1.39 27.41 5.03
CA SER A 118 -2.14 27.47 6.29
C SER A 118 -1.73 28.67 7.15
N SER A 119 -2.52 28.96 8.18
CA SER A 119 -2.15 29.94 9.21
C SER A 119 -0.82 29.55 9.88
N GLU A 120 -0.67 28.26 10.17
CA GLU A 120 0.48 27.68 10.84
C GLU A 120 1.75 27.82 9.99
N ALA A 121 1.65 27.51 8.69
CA ALA A 121 2.74 27.66 7.72
C ALA A 121 3.13 29.12 7.49
N MET A 122 2.15 30.05 7.44
CA MET A 122 2.46 31.48 7.41
C MET A 122 3.18 31.94 8.69
N TYR A 123 2.84 31.41 9.87
CA TYR A 123 3.57 31.75 11.11
C TYR A 123 4.98 31.15 11.17
N MET A 124 5.21 29.97 10.59
CA MET A 124 6.56 29.40 10.38
C MET A 124 7.40 30.32 9.47
N GLY A 125 6.84 30.76 8.34
CA GLY A 125 7.54 31.71 7.44
C GLY A 125 7.81 33.07 8.07
N ILE A 126 6.86 33.62 8.84
CA ILE A 126 7.06 34.87 9.61
C ILE A 126 8.15 34.68 10.68
N TRP A 127 8.20 33.53 11.35
CA TRP A 127 9.25 33.20 12.32
C TRP A 127 10.63 33.22 11.65
N ASP A 128 10.79 32.52 10.52
CA ASP A 128 12.05 32.46 9.78
C ASP A 128 12.56 33.84 9.38
N LEU A 129 11.70 34.69 8.83
CA LEU A 129 12.05 36.08 8.50
C LEU A 129 12.41 36.91 9.74
N CYS A 130 11.71 36.73 10.86
CA CYS A 130 12.06 37.42 12.11
C CYS A 130 13.43 36.98 12.64
N GLN A 131 13.77 35.68 12.51
CA GLN A 131 15.08 35.17 12.93
C GLN A 131 16.19 35.68 12.00
N ALA A 132 15.99 35.64 10.68
CA ALA A 132 16.94 36.15 9.68
C ALA A 132 17.23 37.65 9.88
N VAL A 133 16.18 38.47 9.96
CA VAL A 133 16.30 39.92 10.21
C VAL A 133 16.95 40.20 11.57
N GLY A 134 16.62 39.43 12.62
CA GLY A 134 17.23 39.58 13.95
C GLY A 134 18.73 39.31 14.02
N LEU A 135 19.25 38.43 13.17
CA LEU A 135 20.70 38.25 13.02
C LEU A 135 21.35 39.42 12.25
N LEU A 136 20.68 39.93 11.22
CA LEU A 136 21.18 41.03 10.38
C LEU A 136 21.18 42.38 11.10
N GLU A 137 20.07 42.79 11.73
CA GLU A 137 19.92 44.07 12.46
C GLU A 137 20.96 44.26 13.57
N SER A 138 21.58 43.17 14.05
CA SER A 138 22.64 43.21 15.06
C SER A 138 23.93 43.90 14.58
N LYS A 139 24.14 44.01 13.26
CA LYS A 139 25.40 44.49 12.64
C LYS A 139 25.21 45.30 11.35
N PHE A 140 24.09 45.15 10.66
CA PHE A 140 23.84 45.70 9.34
C PHE A 140 22.54 46.49 9.30
N PHE A 141 22.45 47.44 8.38
CA PHE A 141 21.15 47.81 7.79
C PHE A 141 20.98 47.01 6.50
N ILE A 142 19.75 46.55 6.22
CA ILE A 142 19.40 45.78 5.02
C ILE A 142 19.06 46.74 3.87
N GLY A 143 18.30 47.81 4.16
CA GLY A 143 17.98 48.88 3.22
C GLY A 143 16.89 48.55 2.19
N ASN A 144 16.83 47.32 1.67
CA ASN A 144 15.96 46.96 0.53
C ASN A 144 15.06 45.73 0.72
N LEU A 145 14.80 45.30 1.96
CA LEU A 145 13.92 44.16 2.25
C LEU A 145 12.53 44.33 1.60
N SER A 146 12.12 43.36 0.79
CA SER A 146 10.88 43.39 0.01
C SER A 146 10.26 42.01 -0.14
N ASP A 147 9.01 41.94 -0.61
CA ASP A 147 8.35 40.68 -0.99
C ASP A 147 9.09 39.91 -2.10
N ARG A 148 9.81 40.62 -2.98
CA ARG A 148 10.68 40.05 -4.03
C ARG A 148 12.03 39.54 -3.52
N SER A 149 12.35 39.80 -2.25
CA SER A 149 13.56 39.30 -1.58
C SER A 149 13.31 37.97 -0.88
N ILE A 150 12.07 37.47 -0.83
CA ILE A 150 11.68 36.31 -0.04
C ILE A 150 11.51 35.07 -0.91
N PHE A 151 12.28 34.04 -0.56
CA PHE A 151 12.30 32.74 -1.22
C PHE A 151 12.08 31.63 -0.18
N TYR A 152 11.89 30.39 -0.64
CA TYR A 152 11.96 29.20 0.20
C TYR A 152 12.95 28.19 -0.39
N ASN A 153 13.69 27.49 0.49
CA ASN A 153 14.68 26.49 0.11
C ASN A 153 14.05 25.09 -0.10
N GLU A 154 14.88 24.10 -0.44
CA GLU A 154 14.42 22.71 -0.63
C GLU A 154 13.83 22.05 0.62
N SER A 155 14.02 22.62 1.82
CA SER A 155 13.42 22.19 3.09
C SER A 155 12.14 22.96 3.46
N GLY A 156 11.67 23.87 2.60
CA GLY A 156 10.49 24.71 2.84
C GLY A 156 10.70 25.86 3.83
N GLU A 157 11.93 26.13 4.26
CA GLU A 157 12.27 27.25 5.13
C GLU A 157 12.26 28.56 4.34
N TRP A 158 11.76 29.65 4.93
CA TRP A 158 11.80 30.96 4.25
C TRP A 158 13.17 31.62 4.41
N VAL A 159 13.75 32.05 3.29
CA VAL A 159 15.11 32.58 3.18
C VAL A 159 15.14 33.87 2.36
N ILE A 160 16.08 34.75 2.69
CA ILE A 160 16.22 36.07 2.07
C ILE A 160 17.34 36.05 1.01
N PHE A 161 17.09 36.68 -0.14
CA PHE A 161 18.09 37.05 -1.14
C PHE A 161 17.92 38.51 -1.57
N GLY A 162 18.98 39.11 -2.12
CA GLY A 162 18.99 40.50 -2.56
C GLY A 162 19.37 41.42 -1.41
N LEU A 163 20.68 41.53 -1.17
CA LEU A 163 21.28 42.42 -0.19
C LEU A 163 21.90 43.65 -0.89
N GLU A 164 21.27 44.10 -1.98
CA GLU A 164 21.75 45.20 -2.83
C GLU A 164 22.09 46.49 -2.08
N CYS A 165 21.29 46.85 -1.07
CA CYS A 165 21.52 48.01 -0.22
C CYS A 165 22.17 47.67 1.13
N CYS A 166 22.55 46.42 1.40
CA CYS A 166 23.05 46.03 2.71
C CYS A 166 24.40 46.69 3.03
N MET A 167 24.51 47.28 4.22
CA MET A 167 25.72 47.98 4.68
C MET A 167 25.93 47.77 6.18
N LEU A 168 27.18 47.77 6.65
CA LEU A 168 27.49 47.76 8.08
C LEU A 168 26.84 48.97 8.76
N ALA A 169 26.20 48.74 9.92
CA ALA A 169 25.46 49.77 10.63
C ALA A 169 26.37 50.92 11.12
N GLU A 170 27.66 50.66 11.32
CA GLU A 170 28.66 51.68 11.66
C GLU A 170 29.04 52.57 10.47
N ASP A 171 29.19 52.00 9.27
CA ASP A 171 29.53 52.75 8.05
C ASP A 171 28.35 53.62 7.59
N ALA A 172 27.14 53.06 7.60
CA ALA A 172 25.91 53.80 7.29
C ALA A 172 25.65 54.95 8.29
N ARG A 173 26.11 54.83 9.54
CA ARG A 173 26.05 55.92 10.54
C ARG A 173 27.12 57.00 10.33
N GLN A 174 28.24 56.69 9.67
CA GLN A 174 29.25 57.67 9.29
C GLN A 174 28.81 58.51 8.07
N GLN A 175 28.05 57.92 7.15
CA GLN A 175 27.61 58.58 5.91
C GLN A 175 26.08 58.44 5.67
N PRO A 176 25.22 58.88 6.61
CA PRO A 176 23.79 58.60 6.58
C PRO A 176 23.09 59.19 5.37
N ASP A 177 23.38 60.44 4.97
CA ASP A 177 22.73 61.07 3.82
C ASP A 177 23.03 60.35 2.49
N GLN A 178 24.24 59.80 2.33
CA GLN A 178 24.60 59.00 1.16
C GLN A 178 23.87 57.65 1.18
N TYR A 179 23.92 56.93 2.31
CA TYR A 179 23.23 55.65 2.45
C TYR A 179 21.71 55.78 2.20
N ILE A 180 21.10 56.83 2.78
CA ILE A 180 19.70 57.19 2.56
C ILE A 180 19.44 57.46 1.06
N ALA A 181 20.30 58.22 0.38
CA ALA A 181 20.14 58.51 -1.05
C ALA A 181 20.27 57.25 -1.94
N GLU A 182 21.15 56.31 -1.58
CA GLU A 182 21.32 55.05 -2.31
C GLU A 182 20.11 54.11 -2.11
N VAL A 183 19.62 53.97 -0.88
CA VAL A 183 18.39 53.21 -0.56
C VAL A 183 17.16 53.80 -1.26
N GLN A 184 17.00 55.14 -1.26
CA GLN A 184 15.90 55.80 -1.96
C GLN A 184 16.00 55.63 -3.48
N ARG A 185 17.21 55.58 -4.04
CA ARG A 185 17.45 55.31 -5.47
C ARG A 185 17.14 53.86 -5.85
N PHE A 186 17.42 52.89 -4.98
CA PHE A 186 17.07 51.48 -5.24
C PHE A 186 15.56 51.24 -5.14
N THR A 187 14.97 51.61 -3.99
CA THR A 187 13.58 51.26 -3.66
C THR A 187 12.55 52.15 -4.35
N GLY A 188 12.96 53.32 -4.88
CA GLY A 188 12.07 54.38 -5.34
C GLY A 188 11.27 55.06 -4.22
N ASN A 189 11.36 54.57 -2.99
CA ASN A 189 10.59 55.02 -1.84
C ASN A 189 11.40 56.00 -0.99
N ARG A 190 10.79 57.12 -0.61
CA ARG A 190 11.38 58.01 0.41
C ARG A 190 11.38 57.31 1.76
N ILE A 191 12.51 57.33 2.46
CA ILE A 191 12.62 56.82 3.83
C ILE A 191 11.70 57.67 4.73
N LYS A 192 10.86 56.96 5.50
CA LYS A 192 9.94 57.52 6.49
C LYS A 192 10.46 57.13 7.87
N GLY A 193 10.50 58.07 8.82
CA GLY A 193 11.05 57.81 10.16
C GLY A 193 12.57 58.00 10.23
N THR A 194 13.23 57.23 11.11
CA THR A 194 14.70 57.24 11.28
C THR A 194 15.30 55.96 10.70
N LEU A 195 16.62 55.94 10.48
CA LEU A 195 17.29 54.82 9.84
C LEU A 195 17.16 53.52 10.66
N GLU A 196 17.19 53.62 11.98
CA GLU A 196 16.95 52.53 12.96
C GLU A 196 15.57 51.88 12.87
N LYS A 197 14.65 52.46 12.10
CA LYS A 197 13.28 51.97 11.94
C LYS A 197 12.99 51.50 10.51
N TRP A 198 13.90 51.77 9.57
CA TRP A 198 13.65 51.57 8.15
C TRP A 198 13.46 50.09 7.80
N ASP A 199 14.39 49.23 8.20
CA ASP A 199 14.31 47.79 7.91
C ASP A 199 13.11 47.15 8.60
N MET A 200 12.81 47.55 9.84
CA MET A 200 11.60 47.18 10.56
C MET A 200 10.29 47.69 9.95
N MET A 201 10.30 48.77 9.16
CA MET A 201 9.15 49.22 8.36
C MET A 201 9.06 48.43 7.05
N CYS A 202 10.20 48.13 6.42
CA CYS A 202 10.30 47.28 5.23
C CYS A 202 9.83 45.84 5.51
N LEU A 203 10.11 45.27 6.68
CA LEU A 203 9.54 43.99 7.12
C LEU A 203 7.99 44.08 7.24
N GLY A 204 7.47 45.21 7.73
CA GLY A 204 6.03 45.46 7.79
C GLY A 204 5.38 45.57 6.40
N GLU A 205 6.02 46.23 5.44
CA GLU A 205 5.53 46.33 4.05
C GLU A 205 5.65 44.98 3.33
N THR A 206 6.76 44.26 3.54
CA THR A 206 6.99 42.91 3.04
C THR A 206 5.89 41.96 3.52
N LEU A 207 5.59 41.92 4.82
CA LEU A 207 4.54 41.05 5.34
C LEU A 207 3.12 41.49 4.93
N GLU A 208 2.85 42.79 4.73
CA GLU A 208 1.53 43.23 4.22
C GLU A 208 1.32 42.87 2.74
N THR A 209 2.39 42.85 1.93
CA THR A 209 2.34 42.57 0.48
C THR A 209 2.51 41.09 0.14
N LEU A 210 3.27 40.33 0.94
CA LEU A 210 3.55 38.91 0.73
C LEU A 210 2.40 38.01 1.19
N LEU A 211 1.97 38.16 2.44
CA LEU A 211 1.00 37.25 3.06
C LEU A 211 -0.36 37.14 2.34
N PRO A 212 -0.94 38.19 1.72
CA PRO A 212 -2.20 38.06 0.99
C PRO A 212 -2.11 37.25 -0.30
N LYS A 213 -0.90 37.00 -0.81
CA LYS A 213 -0.68 36.15 -1.99
C LYS A 213 -0.77 34.68 -1.62
N VAL A 214 -0.16 34.32 -0.48
CA VAL A 214 -0.01 32.92 -0.03
C VAL A 214 -1.17 32.41 0.82
N GLY A 215 -1.93 33.29 1.49
CA GLY A 215 -2.97 32.83 2.43
C GLY A 215 -3.88 33.92 3.02
N SER A 216 -4.80 33.48 3.88
CA SER A 216 -5.80 34.35 4.51
C SER A 216 -5.30 34.93 5.84
N ILE A 217 -4.90 36.21 5.83
CA ILE A 217 -4.34 36.90 7.00
C ILE A 217 -5.40 37.13 8.10
N PRO A 218 -5.17 36.67 9.35
CA PRO A 218 -6.02 37.03 10.50
C PRO A 218 -6.03 38.54 10.79
N ILE A 219 -7.17 39.07 11.25
CA ILE A 219 -7.38 40.52 11.46
C ILE A 219 -6.41 41.08 12.53
N GLU A 220 -6.12 40.31 13.59
CA GLU A 220 -5.12 40.66 14.60
C GLU A 220 -3.73 40.87 13.98
N LEU A 221 -3.28 39.91 13.17
CA LEU A 221 -2.00 39.93 12.47
C LEU A 221 -1.90 41.12 11.52
N LYS A 222 -2.95 41.37 10.71
CA LYS A 222 -3.02 42.52 9.77
C LYS A 222 -2.91 43.86 10.50
N SER A 223 -3.51 43.99 11.68
CA SER A 223 -3.42 45.20 12.52
C SER A 223 -2.01 45.45 13.05
N ILE A 224 -1.29 44.39 13.45
CA ILE A 224 0.08 44.48 13.96
C ILE A 224 1.06 44.80 12.82
N ILE A 225 0.95 44.10 11.69
CA ILE A 225 1.77 44.33 10.49
C ILE A 225 1.63 45.79 10.01
N ASN A 226 0.41 46.30 9.84
CA ASN A 226 0.22 47.67 9.35
C ASN A 226 0.75 48.74 10.33
N LYS A 227 0.66 48.52 11.65
CA LYS A 227 1.30 49.40 12.64
C LYS A 227 2.82 49.38 12.51
N GLN A 228 3.41 48.20 12.31
CA GLN A 228 4.83 48.01 12.15
C GLN A 228 5.35 48.71 10.89
N ARG A 229 4.66 48.49 9.76
CA ARG A 229 4.88 49.11 8.45
C ARG A 229 4.90 50.64 8.46
N ILE A 230 3.95 51.27 9.19
CA ILE A 230 3.83 52.73 9.21
C ILE A 230 4.84 53.39 10.15
N ASN A 231 5.18 52.75 11.28
CA ASN A 231 5.89 53.42 12.39
C ASN A 231 7.25 52.81 12.80
N GLY A 232 7.55 51.56 12.44
CA GLY A 232 8.81 50.87 12.78
C GLY A 232 9.15 50.84 14.28
N GLN A 233 8.14 50.86 15.16
CA GLN A 233 8.34 51.11 16.59
C GLN A 233 8.89 49.92 17.38
N LEU A 234 8.61 48.70 16.94
CA LEU A 234 9.16 47.49 17.55
C LEU A 234 10.41 47.10 16.75
N ASN A 235 11.49 46.73 17.44
CA ASN A 235 12.54 45.92 16.83
C ASN A 235 12.03 44.49 16.61
N VAL A 236 12.71 43.70 15.80
CA VAL A 236 12.23 42.37 15.39
C VAL A 236 11.93 41.43 16.55
N SER A 237 12.75 41.45 17.63
CA SER A 237 12.50 40.64 18.83
C SER A 237 11.22 41.04 19.57
N ASN A 238 10.87 42.33 19.62
CA ASN A 238 9.63 42.80 20.26
C ASN A 238 8.42 42.68 19.31
N PHE A 239 8.63 42.76 18.00
CA PHE A 239 7.62 42.44 16.99
C PHE A 239 7.19 40.98 17.10
N LEU A 240 8.15 40.04 17.08
CA LEU A 240 7.88 38.61 17.23
C LEU A 240 7.19 38.29 18.57
N LYS A 241 7.63 38.87 19.69
CA LYS A 241 6.93 38.77 21.00
C LYS A 241 5.51 39.33 20.98
N THR A 242 5.23 40.33 20.15
CA THR A 242 3.88 40.89 19.99
C THR A 242 2.99 39.93 19.19
N LEU A 243 3.53 39.29 18.14
CA LEU A 243 2.83 38.24 17.39
C LEU A 243 2.53 37.01 18.26
N GLN A 244 3.52 36.53 19.02
CA GLN A 244 3.40 35.42 19.99
C GLN A 244 2.30 35.63 21.04
N ASN A 245 1.90 36.88 21.29
CA ASN A 245 0.85 37.23 22.24
C ASN A 245 -0.57 37.26 21.65
N THR A 246 -0.73 37.22 20.32
CA THR A 246 -2.06 37.14 19.66
C THR A 246 -2.80 35.85 20.00
N LYS A 247 -4.13 35.83 19.83
CA LYS A 247 -4.91 34.61 20.06
C LYS A 247 -4.55 33.53 19.02
N VAL A 248 -4.44 33.94 17.76
CA VAL A 248 -4.24 33.02 16.64
C VAL A 248 -2.82 32.42 16.64
N TRP A 249 -1.79 33.18 17.06
CA TRP A 249 -0.47 32.58 17.30
C TRP A 249 -0.53 31.56 18.43
N LYS A 250 -1.28 31.81 19.52
CA LYS A 250 -1.41 30.85 20.63
C LYS A 250 -2.06 29.53 20.22
N GLU A 251 -2.87 29.53 19.17
CA GLU A 251 -3.45 28.33 18.56
C GLU A 251 -2.44 27.59 17.67
N ALA A 252 -1.62 28.30 16.89
CA ALA A 252 -0.52 27.73 16.11
C ALA A 252 0.77 27.42 16.93
N LYS A 253 0.86 27.88 18.19
CA LYS A 253 2.10 28.03 18.96
C LYS A 253 2.94 26.76 19.02
N GLN A 254 2.31 25.63 19.35
CA GLN A 254 3.03 24.36 19.53
C GLN A 254 3.67 23.89 18.21
N ILE A 255 3.01 24.13 17.07
CA ILE A 255 3.51 23.76 15.73
C ILE A 255 4.71 24.62 15.37
N VAL A 256 4.64 25.94 15.59
CA VAL A 256 5.73 26.88 15.27
C VAL A 256 6.93 26.72 16.22
N GLU A 257 6.70 26.46 17.52
CA GLU A 257 7.79 26.18 18.47
C GLU A 257 8.43 24.82 18.20
N SER A 258 7.66 23.78 17.86
CA SER A 258 8.23 22.49 17.44
C SER A 258 9.04 22.62 16.15
N TYR A 259 8.59 23.45 15.20
CA TYR A 259 9.34 23.78 13.98
C TYR A 259 10.67 24.50 14.26
N GLY A 260 10.73 25.32 15.30
CA GLY A 260 11.99 25.91 15.77
C GLY A 260 13.05 24.85 16.08
N HIS A 261 12.68 23.79 16.80
CA HIS A 261 13.58 22.69 17.15
C HIS A 261 13.97 21.82 15.94
N LEU A 262 13.12 21.70 14.90
CA LEU A 262 13.46 20.93 13.69
C LEU A 262 14.71 21.47 12.97
N LYS A 263 14.98 22.77 13.07
CA LYS A 263 16.18 23.39 12.47
C LYS A 263 17.48 22.91 13.11
N GLU A 264 17.42 22.43 14.35
CA GLU A 264 18.56 21.94 15.11
C GLU A 264 18.80 20.42 14.93
N LEU A 265 17.96 19.72 14.15
CA LEU A 265 18.14 18.28 13.84
C LEU A 265 19.52 17.95 13.26
N HIS A 266 20.14 18.86 12.51
CA HIS A 266 21.44 18.65 11.89
C HIS A 266 22.64 18.64 12.87
N ILE A 267 22.42 19.05 14.13
CA ILE A 267 23.40 18.95 15.23
C ILE A 267 22.97 17.98 16.34
N ALA A 268 21.75 17.44 16.27
CA ALA A 268 21.17 16.52 17.24
C ALA A 268 21.64 15.08 17.02
N ASN A 269 21.83 14.31 18.10
CA ASN A 269 22.05 12.86 18.01
C ASN A 269 20.74 12.10 17.72
N ASP A 270 20.81 10.82 17.33
CA ASP A 270 19.65 10.01 16.93
C ASP A 270 18.49 10.03 17.94
N LYS A 271 18.80 10.05 19.24
CA LYS A 271 17.78 10.10 20.31
C LYS A 271 17.13 11.48 20.39
N GLU A 272 17.90 12.55 20.29
CA GLU A 272 17.41 13.93 20.27
C GLU A 272 16.58 14.20 19.02
N LYS A 273 17.00 13.69 17.86
CA LYS A 273 16.21 13.67 16.62
C LYS A 273 14.87 12.96 16.83
N MET A 274 14.90 11.75 17.40
CA MET A 274 13.72 10.95 17.69
C MET A 274 12.74 11.66 18.64
N GLU A 275 13.22 12.23 19.74
CA GLU A 275 12.41 12.99 20.70
C GLU A 275 11.79 14.24 20.05
N THR A 276 12.56 14.97 19.23
CA THR A 276 12.10 16.17 18.51
C THR A 276 11.04 15.85 17.46
N LEU A 277 11.26 14.84 16.62
CA LEU A 277 10.35 14.43 15.56
C LEU A 277 9.04 13.85 16.11
N ILE A 278 9.10 13.11 17.22
CA ILE A 278 7.91 12.61 17.91
C ILE A 278 7.12 13.76 18.53
N GLN A 279 7.76 14.75 19.14
CA GLN A 279 7.05 15.91 19.68
C GLN A 279 6.38 16.74 18.58
N PHE A 280 7.01 16.87 17.41
CA PHE A 280 6.38 17.46 16.23
C PHE A 280 5.17 16.63 15.76
N ASN A 281 5.34 15.32 15.59
CA ASN A 281 4.27 14.40 15.17
C ASN A 281 3.08 14.36 16.13
N ILE A 282 3.30 14.39 17.45
CA ILE A 282 2.24 14.51 18.47
C ILE A 282 1.45 15.81 18.26
N THR A 283 2.16 16.92 18.05
CA THR A 283 1.52 18.23 17.85
C THR A 283 0.70 18.28 16.55
N ILE A 284 1.23 17.70 15.47
CA ILE A 284 0.51 17.57 14.20
C ILE A 284 -0.72 16.67 14.37
N ARG A 285 -0.58 15.50 15.01
CA ARG A 285 -1.68 14.58 15.33
C ARG A 285 -2.82 15.28 16.07
N ASP A 286 -2.48 16.04 17.11
CA ASP A 286 -3.47 16.68 17.97
C ASP A 286 -4.18 17.85 17.27
N HIS A 287 -3.52 18.50 16.30
CA HIS A 287 -4.13 19.51 15.43
C HIS A 287 -5.05 18.91 14.35
N ILE A 288 -4.68 17.78 13.72
CA ILE A 288 -5.50 17.14 12.69
C ILE A 288 -6.65 16.29 13.26
N THR A 289 -6.60 15.94 14.55
CA THR A 289 -7.64 15.13 15.21
C THR A 289 -8.98 15.88 15.27
N GLY A 290 -9.94 15.45 14.45
CA GLY A 290 -11.24 16.10 14.30
C GLY A 290 -11.33 17.05 13.09
N MET A 291 -10.24 17.27 12.35
CA MET A 291 -10.26 17.98 11.07
C MET A 291 -10.84 17.07 9.98
N LYS A 292 -11.70 17.62 9.10
CA LYS A 292 -12.30 16.85 7.99
C LYS A 292 -11.34 16.54 6.85
N ASP A 293 -10.52 17.52 6.48
CA ASP A 293 -9.64 17.48 5.30
C ASP A 293 -8.15 17.55 5.70
N SER A 294 -7.74 16.76 6.70
CA SER A 294 -6.38 16.76 7.28
C SER A 294 -5.26 16.76 6.23
N ARG A 295 -5.35 15.89 5.22
CA ARG A 295 -4.38 15.77 4.12
C ARG A 295 -4.26 17.05 3.28
N LYS A 296 -5.33 17.83 3.14
CA LYS A 296 -5.29 19.12 2.43
C LYS A 296 -4.60 20.21 3.27
N TRP A 297 -4.71 20.15 4.59
CA TRP A 297 -3.95 21.03 5.49
C TRP A 297 -2.47 20.62 5.57
N LEU A 298 -2.15 19.32 5.52
CA LEU A 298 -0.76 18.87 5.34
C LEU A 298 -0.14 19.36 4.02
N GLN A 299 -0.94 19.44 2.94
CA GLN A 299 -0.54 20.03 1.66
C GLN A 299 -0.37 21.56 1.67
N SER A 300 -0.73 22.26 2.75
CA SER A 300 -0.61 23.72 2.88
C SER A 300 0.51 24.20 3.80
N PHE A 301 1.51 23.34 4.05
CA PHE A 301 2.84 23.77 4.46
C PHE A 301 3.67 24.24 3.25
N THR A 302 4.78 24.96 3.49
CA THR A 302 5.72 25.31 2.41
C THR A 302 6.28 24.03 1.78
N PRO A 303 6.29 23.89 0.43
CA PRO A 303 6.80 22.70 -0.23
C PRO A 303 8.26 22.41 0.16
N GLY A 304 8.59 21.13 0.37
CA GLY A 304 9.88 20.67 0.90
C GLY A 304 9.82 20.31 2.39
N LEU A 305 9.01 21.00 3.21
CA LEU A 305 8.99 20.77 4.66
C LEU A 305 8.60 19.32 5.01
N LEU A 306 7.53 18.80 4.40
CA LEU A 306 7.09 17.43 4.65
C LEU A 306 7.90 16.41 3.83
N ASP A 307 8.05 16.65 2.53
CA ASP A 307 8.59 15.68 1.57
C ASP A 307 10.12 15.54 1.58
N ARG A 308 10.87 16.57 2.00
CA ARG A 308 12.34 16.60 1.93
C ARG A 308 13.03 16.77 3.28
N LEU A 309 12.37 17.33 4.29
CA LEU A 309 12.90 17.40 5.66
C LEU A 309 12.27 16.33 6.57
N ILE A 310 10.96 16.41 6.83
CA ILE A 310 10.29 15.55 7.83
C ILE A 310 10.29 14.07 7.44
N VAL A 311 9.91 13.72 6.21
CA VAL A 311 9.78 12.31 5.81
C VAL A 311 11.13 11.57 5.82
N PRO A 312 12.23 12.08 5.24
CA PRO A 312 13.53 11.39 5.28
C PRO A 312 14.11 11.22 6.71
N GLU A 313 13.99 12.25 7.56
CA GLU A 313 14.43 12.19 8.95
C GLU A 313 13.56 11.23 9.79
N LEU A 314 12.25 11.17 9.55
CA LEU A 314 11.37 10.14 10.14
C LEU A 314 11.70 8.74 9.66
N CYS A 315 11.99 8.54 8.38
CA CYS A 315 12.39 7.23 7.87
C CYS A 315 13.67 6.73 8.54
N SER A 316 14.66 7.62 8.70
CA SER A 316 15.91 7.35 9.40
C SER A 316 15.67 7.02 10.87
N THR A 317 14.85 7.84 11.56
CA THR A 317 14.49 7.68 12.97
C THR A 317 13.70 6.40 13.26
N ILE A 318 12.74 6.03 12.41
CA ILE A 318 11.98 4.77 12.56
C ILE A 318 12.90 3.57 12.31
N THR A 319 13.79 3.65 11.31
CA THR A 319 14.81 2.62 11.07
C THR A 319 15.68 2.42 12.31
N TRP A 320 16.21 3.50 12.88
CA TRP A 320 17.00 3.49 14.13
C TRP A 320 16.22 2.87 15.30
N MET A 321 14.98 3.33 15.56
CA MET A 321 14.13 2.79 16.63
C MET A 321 13.84 1.30 16.44
N SER A 322 13.70 0.81 15.19
CA SER A 322 13.40 -0.60 14.91
C SER A 322 14.52 -1.55 15.33
N THR A 323 15.78 -1.09 15.34
CA THR A 323 16.92 -1.86 15.89
C THR A 323 16.82 -2.05 17.41
N GLN A 324 16.03 -1.21 18.09
CA GLN A 324 15.83 -1.18 19.53
C GLN A 324 14.33 -1.35 19.88
N GLN A 325 13.58 -2.14 19.10
CA GLN A 325 12.12 -2.21 19.13
C GLN A 325 11.54 -2.41 20.55
N ALA A 326 12.19 -3.22 21.40
CA ALA A 326 11.75 -3.50 22.76
C ALA A 326 11.70 -2.27 23.69
N ILE A 327 12.36 -1.17 23.33
CA ILE A 327 12.34 0.11 24.07
C ILE A 327 11.35 1.09 23.42
N TYR A 328 11.26 1.10 22.09
CA TYR A 328 10.62 2.17 21.32
C TYR A 328 9.36 1.76 20.54
N GLN A 329 8.74 0.62 20.87
CA GLN A 329 7.56 0.08 20.17
C GLN A 329 6.44 1.11 19.93
N GLY A 330 5.94 1.78 20.97
CA GLY A 330 4.89 2.81 20.82
C GLY A 330 5.35 4.06 20.06
N ASN A 331 6.65 4.39 20.13
CA ASN A 331 7.26 5.50 19.39
C ASN A 331 7.34 5.19 17.87
N ILE A 332 7.55 3.92 17.50
CA ILE A 332 7.47 3.45 16.12
C ILE A 332 6.04 3.58 15.60
N VAL A 333 5.03 3.12 16.34
CA VAL A 333 3.61 3.16 15.93
C VAL A 333 3.16 4.59 15.61
N ILE A 334 3.39 5.55 16.51
CA ILE A 334 2.97 6.95 16.26
C ILE A 334 3.75 7.59 15.11
N SER A 335 5.05 7.30 14.99
CA SER A 335 5.88 7.87 13.92
C SER A 335 5.49 7.32 12.55
N LEU A 336 5.21 6.01 12.46
CA LEU A 336 4.74 5.36 11.24
C LEU A 336 3.35 5.85 10.82
N ALA A 337 2.43 6.06 11.78
CA ALA A 337 1.10 6.58 11.49
C ALA A 337 1.14 7.96 10.82
N LEU A 338 1.97 8.88 11.34
CA LEU A 338 2.12 10.22 10.76
C LEU A 338 2.91 10.17 9.45
N LEU A 339 3.97 9.36 9.36
CA LEU A 339 4.71 9.14 8.12
C LEU A 339 3.79 8.67 6.97
N LEU A 340 2.88 7.73 7.23
CA LEU A 340 1.93 7.22 6.23
C LEU A 340 0.90 8.28 5.79
N GLU A 341 0.49 9.20 6.67
CA GLU A 341 -0.32 10.36 6.27
C GLU A 341 0.50 11.40 5.47
N TYR A 342 1.76 11.67 5.83
CA TYR A 342 2.63 12.57 5.07
C TYR A 342 2.92 12.06 3.65
N ILE A 343 3.21 10.75 3.50
CA ILE A 343 3.41 10.10 2.20
C ILE A 343 2.16 10.26 1.32
N ILE A 344 0.96 9.99 1.86
CA ILE A 344 -0.29 10.10 1.08
C ILE A 344 -0.66 11.56 0.78
N ALA A 345 -0.36 12.50 1.69
CA ALA A 345 -0.64 13.92 1.49
C ALA A 345 0.30 14.54 0.45
N THR A 346 1.61 14.33 0.55
CA THR A 346 2.62 14.90 -0.36
C THR A 346 2.75 14.14 -1.67
N LYS A 347 2.44 12.83 -1.67
CA LYS A 347 2.79 11.85 -2.71
C LYS A 347 4.30 11.68 -2.90
N CYS A 348 5.10 11.95 -1.86
CA CYS A 348 6.53 11.64 -1.92
C CYS A 348 6.74 10.12 -1.93
N ARG A 349 7.71 9.66 -2.72
CA ARG A 349 8.16 8.27 -2.76
C ARG A 349 9.64 8.23 -3.07
N THR A 350 10.39 7.47 -2.29
CA THR A 350 11.83 7.27 -2.43
C THR A 350 12.20 5.83 -2.07
N VAL A 351 13.42 5.41 -2.43
CA VAL A 351 13.90 4.05 -2.14
C VAL A 351 14.04 3.81 -0.63
N GLU A 352 14.34 4.84 0.17
CA GLU A 352 14.37 4.73 1.64
C GLU A 352 12.98 4.47 2.22
N ILE A 353 11.96 5.19 1.73
CA ILE A 353 10.56 5.00 2.15
C ILE A 353 10.11 3.57 1.87
N ASP A 354 10.33 3.07 0.66
CA ASP A 354 9.91 1.72 0.30
C ASP A 354 10.70 0.64 1.05
N THR A 355 12.02 0.82 1.21
CA THR A 355 12.87 -0.08 2.00
C THR A 355 12.40 -0.16 3.46
N LEU A 356 12.06 0.97 4.08
CA LEU A 356 11.50 1.03 5.42
C LEU A 356 10.14 0.32 5.49
N LEU A 357 9.21 0.63 4.60
CA LEU A 357 7.87 0.04 4.62
C LEU A 357 7.90 -1.48 4.44
N TRP A 358 8.75 -1.99 3.55
CA TRP A 358 9.02 -3.43 3.40
C TRP A 358 9.65 -4.05 4.67
N GLY A 359 10.50 -3.30 5.37
CA GLY A 359 11.04 -3.69 6.68
C GLY A 359 9.97 -3.79 7.78
N MET A 360 9.03 -2.85 7.85
CA MET A 360 8.01 -2.80 8.91
C MET A 360 7.07 -4.02 8.92
N TRP A 361 6.81 -4.65 7.77
CA TRP A 361 6.01 -5.88 7.69
C TRP A 361 6.60 -7.06 8.48
N ARG A 362 7.93 -7.08 8.65
CA ARG A 362 8.66 -8.12 9.39
C ARG A 362 8.46 -8.07 10.90
N LEU A 363 8.00 -6.93 11.43
CA LEU A 363 7.80 -6.73 12.86
C LEU A 363 6.54 -7.50 13.32
N ALA A 364 6.64 -8.25 14.42
CA ALA A 364 5.53 -9.05 14.97
C ALA A 364 4.42 -8.20 15.63
N ASP A 365 4.45 -6.88 15.43
CA ASP A 365 3.55 -5.91 16.04
C ASP A 365 2.20 -5.83 15.29
N ARG A 366 1.09 -5.78 16.03
CA ARG A 366 -0.27 -5.73 15.47
C ARG A 366 -0.71 -4.32 15.06
N GLU A 367 -0.31 -3.30 15.79
CA GLU A 367 -0.65 -1.91 15.49
C GLU A 367 0.08 -1.43 14.23
N ILE A 368 1.35 -1.77 14.09
CA ILE A 368 2.14 -1.57 12.86
C ILE A 368 1.48 -2.27 11.67
N ARG A 369 1.06 -3.54 11.81
CA ARG A 369 0.38 -4.28 10.73
C ARG A 369 -0.99 -3.68 10.39
N CYS A 370 -1.74 -3.22 11.38
CA CYS A 370 -2.98 -2.47 11.15
C CYS A 370 -2.73 -1.15 10.39
N LEU A 371 -1.71 -0.37 10.75
CA LEU A 371 -1.34 0.86 10.03
C LEU A 371 -0.98 0.57 8.57
N LEU A 372 -0.08 -0.40 8.33
CA LEU A 372 0.31 -0.79 6.97
C LEU A 372 -0.89 -1.27 6.14
N LEU A 373 -1.83 -2.00 6.74
CA LEU A 373 -3.07 -2.45 6.07
C LEU A 373 -4.10 -1.33 5.85
N MET A 374 -4.22 -0.35 6.74
CA MET A 374 -5.14 0.79 6.55
C MET A 374 -4.68 1.73 5.43
N HIS A 375 -3.36 1.89 5.25
CA HIS A 375 -2.78 2.77 4.24
C HIS A 375 -2.37 2.05 2.95
N CYS A 376 -2.48 0.72 2.91
CA CYS A 376 -2.09 -0.20 1.83
C CYS A 376 -2.44 0.30 0.41
N HIS A 377 -3.72 0.57 0.14
CA HIS A 377 -4.16 1.08 -1.17
C HIS A 377 -3.52 2.43 -1.55
N GLY A 378 -3.18 3.26 -0.57
CA GLY A 378 -2.58 4.57 -0.77
C GLY A 378 -1.15 4.52 -1.28
N PHE A 379 -0.32 3.58 -0.78
CA PHE A 379 1.09 3.47 -1.17
C PHE A 379 1.36 2.37 -2.22
N LEU A 380 0.48 1.35 -2.36
CA LEU A 380 0.68 0.30 -3.36
C LEU A 380 0.33 0.70 -4.79
N LYS A 381 -0.45 1.77 -4.98
CA LYS A 381 -1.01 2.15 -6.29
C LYS A 381 0.03 2.30 -7.42
N ASP A 382 1.23 2.74 -7.06
CA ASP A 382 2.31 3.02 -8.02
C ASP A 382 3.42 1.93 -8.02
N VAL A 383 3.26 0.83 -7.27
CA VAL A 383 4.25 -0.28 -7.09
C VAL A 383 4.40 -1.19 -8.32
N THR A 384 3.91 -0.75 -9.49
CA THR A 384 3.85 -1.54 -10.73
C THR A 384 5.20 -2.11 -11.22
N ASN A 385 6.33 -1.53 -10.82
CA ASN A 385 7.68 -2.01 -11.14
C ASN A 385 8.32 -2.91 -10.06
N ASP A 386 7.69 -3.04 -8.88
CA ASP A 386 8.29 -3.61 -7.66
C ASP A 386 7.54 -4.85 -7.12
N SER A 387 6.73 -5.50 -7.96
CA SER A 387 5.93 -6.69 -7.61
C SER A 387 6.77 -7.82 -6.99
N PHE A 388 8.01 -8.02 -7.45
CA PHE A 388 8.93 -8.99 -6.86
C PHE A 388 9.27 -8.67 -5.39
N GLN A 389 9.51 -7.40 -5.04
CA GLN A 389 9.79 -7.02 -3.66
C GLN A 389 8.59 -7.25 -2.74
N PHE A 390 7.38 -6.97 -3.23
CA PHE A 390 6.15 -7.27 -2.49
C PHE A 390 5.95 -8.79 -2.32
N SER A 391 6.10 -9.55 -3.41
CA SER A 391 5.97 -11.01 -3.46
C SER A 391 6.91 -11.71 -2.47
N ASP A 392 8.19 -11.33 -2.42
CA ASP A 392 9.18 -11.94 -1.53
C ASP A 392 9.10 -11.38 -0.09
N LYS A 393 9.19 -10.06 0.07
CA LYS A 393 9.47 -9.43 1.38
C LYS A 393 8.22 -9.15 2.21
N VAL A 394 7.03 -9.09 1.60
CA VAL A 394 5.79 -8.63 2.25
C VAL A 394 4.74 -9.72 2.34
N PHE A 395 4.45 -10.42 1.24
CA PHE A 395 3.35 -11.38 1.17
C PHE A 395 3.37 -12.48 2.26
N PRO A 396 4.52 -13.06 2.67
CA PRO A 396 4.56 -14.02 3.77
C PRO A 396 4.05 -13.46 5.11
N TYR A 397 4.34 -12.19 5.40
CA TYR A 397 3.88 -11.50 6.62
C TYR A 397 2.46 -10.94 6.51
N PHE A 398 2.00 -10.69 5.27
CA PHE A 398 0.60 -10.39 4.99
C PHE A 398 -0.29 -11.62 5.28
N LEU A 399 0.08 -12.80 4.79
CA LEU A 399 -0.70 -14.03 5.03
C LEU A 399 -0.84 -14.38 6.51
N GLN A 400 0.16 -14.07 7.35
CA GLN A 400 0.07 -14.23 8.81
C GLN A 400 -1.09 -13.43 9.42
N GLY A 401 -1.44 -12.27 8.84
CA GLY A 401 -2.59 -11.46 9.28
C GLY A 401 -3.95 -12.15 9.10
N LEU A 402 -4.04 -13.16 8.21
CA LEU A 402 -5.27 -13.96 8.01
C LEU A 402 -5.48 -15.03 9.09
N ILE A 403 -4.50 -15.27 9.96
CA ILE A 403 -4.54 -16.30 11.01
C ILE A 403 -4.22 -15.76 12.42
N ASP A 404 -4.16 -14.44 12.59
CA ASP A 404 -3.98 -13.78 13.90
C ASP A 404 -5.23 -13.96 14.80
N SER A 405 -5.08 -13.92 16.13
CA SER A 405 -6.20 -14.08 17.06
C SER A 405 -7.27 -12.99 16.95
N GLU A 406 -6.91 -11.76 16.57
CA GLU A 406 -7.85 -10.64 16.53
C GLU A 406 -8.72 -10.67 15.28
N GLU A 407 -10.05 -10.72 15.47
CA GLU A 407 -11.05 -10.64 14.40
C GLU A 407 -10.82 -9.40 13.52
N SER A 408 -10.50 -8.26 14.13
CA SER A 408 -10.25 -6.99 13.45
C SER A 408 -9.07 -7.05 12.48
N LEU A 409 -7.96 -7.70 12.86
CA LEU A 409 -6.78 -7.86 12.03
C LEU A 409 -7.03 -8.87 10.90
N ARG A 410 -7.74 -9.98 11.15
CA ARG A 410 -8.15 -10.91 10.09
C ARG A 410 -9.06 -10.26 9.05
N LEU A 411 -10.08 -9.49 9.50
CA LEU A 411 -10.97 -8.71 8.63
C LEU A 411 -10.21 -7.65 7.81
N LEU A 412 -9.32 -6.89 8.44
CA LEU A 412 -8.55 -5.84 7.79
C LEU A 412 -7.53 -6.41 6.78
N THR A 413 -6.97 -7.59 7.06
CA THR A 413 -6.10 -8.31 6.11
C THR A 413 -6.90 -8.82 4.92
N LEU A 414 -8.05 -9.50 5.15
CA LEU A 414 -8.95 -9.95 4.07
C LEU A 414 -9.32 -8.82 3.12
N ARG A 415 -9.75 -7.67 3.67
CA ARG A 415 -10.18 -6.49 2.89
C ARG A 415 -9.12 -5.92 1.96
N ASN A 416 -7.84 -6.20 2.21
CA ASN A 416 -6.74 -5.72 1.39
C ASN A 416 -6.28 -6.69 0.30
N ILE A 417 -6.74 -7.96 0.31
CA ILE A 417 -6.42 -8.94 -0.73
C ILE A 417 -6.66 -8.41 -2.16
N PRO A 418 -7.80 -7.75 -2.47
CA PRO A 418 -8.06 -7.25 -3.84
C PRO A 418 -7.10 -6.14 -4.32
N TYR A 419 -6.32 -5.52 -3.45
CA TYR A 419 -5.33 -4.49 -3.84
C TYR A 419 -3.93 -5.07 -4.05
N ILE A 420 -3.63 -6.26 -3.52
CA ILE A 420 -2.32 -6.90 -3.61
C ILE A 420 -2.26 -8.01 -4.66
N VAL A 421 -3.43 -8.49 -5.12
CA VAL A 421 -3.61 -9.67 -5.97
C VAL A 421 -2.80 -9.63 -7.28
N GLU A 422 -2.60 -8.44 -7.86
CA GLU A 422 -1.84 -8.22 -9.10
C GLU A 422 -0.32 -8.07 -8.86
N LEU A 423 0.11 -8.05 -7.60
CA LEU A 423 1.52 -8.06 -7.17
C LEU A 423 2.02 -9.48 -6.80
N LEU A 424 1.14 -10.49 -6.88
CA LEU A 424 1.45 -11.87 -6.49
C LEU A 424 1.95 -12.69 -7.68
N THR A 425 2.84 -13.65 -7.42
CA THR A 425 3.15 -14.71 -8.38
C THR A 425 1.95 -15.66 -8.55
N GLU A 426 1.84 -16.34 -9.69
CA GLU A 426 0.77 -17.32 -9.94
C GLU A 426 0.73 -18.42 -8.86
N ARG A 427 1.89 -18.84 -8.33
CA ARG A 427 2.00 -19.77 -7.21
C ARG A 427 1.37 -19.20 -5.93
N GLN A 428 1.69 -17.96 -5.58
CA GLN A 428 1.16 -17.33 -4.37
C GLN A 428 -0.35 -17.11 -4.48
N LEU A 429 -0.81 -16.64 -5.64
CA LEU A 429 -2.23 -16.40 -5.92
C LEU A 429 -3.05 -17.70 -5.94
N ASN A 430 -2.67 -18.66 -6.78
CA ASN A 430 -3.48 -19.85 -7.04
C ASN A 430 -3.30 -20.97 -6.00
N ASN A 431 -2.41 -20.81 -5.02
CA ASN A 431 -2.09 -21.87 -4.07
C ASN A 431 -2.00 -21.38 -2.61
N GLU A 432 -1.08 -20.47 -2.30
CA GLU A 432 -0.80 -20.05 -0.91
C GLU A 432 -1.90 -19.13 -0.35
N LEU A 433 -2.44 -18.23 -1.19
CA LEU A 433 -3.60 -17.40 -0.86
C LEU A 433 -4.88 -18.24 -0.77
N LEU A 434 -5.15 -19.14 -1.73
CA LEU A 434 -6.37 -19.97 -1.71
C LEU A 434 -6.41 -20.92 -0.50
N ARG A 435 -5.28 -21.54 -0.11
CA ARG A 435 -5.19 -22.32 1.13
C ARG A 435 -5.32 -21.49 2.42
N SER A 436 -5.15 -20.17 2.34
CA SER A 436 -5.39 -19.25 3.46
C SER A 436 -6.88 -18.83 3.52
N ILE A 437 -7.47 -18.53 2.36
CA ILE A 437 -8.91 -18.29 2.18
C ILE A 437 -9.76 -19.49 2.64
N ALA A 438 -9.29 -20.72 2.39
CA ALA A 438 -9.92 -21.95 2.88
C ALA A 438 -10.16 -21.95 4.41
N LYS A 439 -9.22 -21.35 5.16
CA LYS A 439 -9.27 -21.27 6.63
C LYS A 439 -10.20 -20.15 7.09
N THR A 440 -10.12 -18.97 6.47
CA THR A 440 -11.00 -17.84 6.81
C THR A 440 -12.45 -18.10 6.39
N GLN A 441 -12.71 -18.99 5.42
CA GLN A 441 -14.05 -19.44 5.07
C GLN A 441 -14.75 -20.20 6.22
N VAL A 442 -13.99 -20.84 7.11
CA VAL A 442 -14.51 -21.59 8.28
C VAL A 442 -14.14 -20.92 9.62
N ASP A 443 -13.85 -19.61 9.58
CA ASP A 443 -13.48 -18.84 10.78
C ASP A 443 -14.59 -18.84 11.86
N PRO A 444 -14.24 -18.84 13.16
CA PRO A 444 -15.22 -18.68 14.23
C PRO A 444 -16.12 -17.42 14.09
N SER A 445 -15.61 -16.32 13.52
CA SER A 445 -16.38 -15.11 13.28
C SER A 445 -17.17 -15.17 11.97
N VAL A 446 -18.48 -15.03 12.07
CA VAL A 446 -19.40 -14.83 10.93
C VAL A 446 -18.96 -13.69 10.01
N LYS A 447 -18.37 -12.61 10.55
CA LYS A 447 -17.89 -11.47 9.76
C LYS A 447 -16.71 -11.87 8.87
N VAL A 448 -15.80 -12.70 9.39
CA VAL A 448 -14.62 -13.18 8.66
C VAL A 448 -15.04 -14.17 7.57
N ARG A 449 -15.98 -15.08 7.86
CA ARG A 449 -16.57 -15.97 6.84
C ARG A 449 -17.29 -15.18 5.74
N THR A 450 -18.07 -14.17 6.12
CA THR A 450 -18.81 -13.28 5.21
C THR A 450 -17.87 -12.45 4.33
N GLU A 451 -16.90 -11.72 4.90
CA GLU A 451 -15.95 -10.92 4.12
C GLU A 451 -15.06 -11.80 3.23
N THR A 452 -14.72 -13.03 3.63
CA THR A 452 -14.01 -13.99 2.77
C THR A 452 -14.73 -14.21 1.45
N LEU A 453 -16.06 -14.34 1.45
CA LEU A 453 -16.86 -14.54 0.24
C LEU A 453 -16.94 -13.27 -0.63
N LEU A 454 -17.01 -12.10 0.00
CA LEU A 454 -16.94 -10.81 -0.69
C LEU A 454 -15.55 -10.60 -1.33
N VAL A 455 -14.47 -11.05 -0.69
CA VAL A 455 -13.12 -11.01 -1.25
C VAL A 455 -12.96 -12.02 -2.39
N VAL A 456 -13.39 -13.28 -2.22
CA VAL A 456 -13.35 -14.32 -3.27
C VAL A 456 -14.07 -13.86 -4.53
N SER A 457 -15.28 -13.30 -4.41
CA SER A 457 -16.03 -12.79 -5.55
C SER A 457 -15.39 -11.58 -6.24
N ARG A 458 -14.63 -10.74 -5.50
CA ARG A 458 -13.83 -9.64 -6.09
C ARG A 458 -12.62 -10.16 -6.89
N ILE A 459 -11.91 -11.18 -6.40
CA ILE A 459 -10.68 -11.71 -7.05
C ILE A 459 -10.92 -12.82 -8.07
N ALA A 460 -12.11 -13.42 -8.11
CA ALA A 460 -12.48 -14.48 -9.06
C ALA A 460 -12.14 -14.18 -10.54
N PRO A 461 -12.25 -12.94 -11.06
CA PRO A 461 -11.83 -12.61 -12.43
C PRO A 461 -10.32 -12.66 -12.68
N GLN A 462 -9.48 -12.60 -11.64
CA GLN A 462 -8.01 -12.61 -11.75
C GLN A 462 -7.42 -14.04 -11.68
N LEU A 463 -8.18 -15.02 -11.16
CA LEU A 463 -7.79 -16.45 -11.08
C LEU A 463 -7.78 -17.18 -12.44
N LYS A 464 -7.37 -16.53 -13.54
CA LYS A 464 -7.48 -17.06 -14.91
C LYS A 464 -6.52 -18.22 -15.21
N ALA A 465 -5.38 -18.28 -14.55
CA ALA A 465 -4.40 -19.35 -14.70
C ALA A 465 -4.81 -20.66 -14.00
N LEU A 466 -5.81 -20.62 -13.11
CA LEU A 466 -6.29 -21.78 -12.36
C LEU A 466 -7.21 -22.64 -13.24
N SER A 467 -6.71 -23.78 -13.72
CA SER A 467 -7.40 -24.68 -14.66
C SER A 467 -8.76 -25.19 -14.17
N ASN A 468 -8.95 -25.34 -12.85
CA ASN A 468 -10.20 -25.79 -12.22
C ASN A 468 -11.00 -24.64 -11.55
N ARG A 469 -10.69 -23.37 -11.84
CA ARG A 469 -11.27 -22.15 -11.21
C ARG A 469 -12.77 -22.25 -10.95
N ASP A 470 -13.54 -22.58 -11.98
CA ASP A 470 -15.01 -22.64 -11.92
C ASP A 470 -15.49 -23.68 -10.91
N SER A 471 -14.79 -24.83 -10.80
CA SER A 471 -15.10 -25.85 -9.80
C SER A 471 -14.73 -25.38 -8.39
N VAL A 472 -13.58 -24.71 -8.22
CA VAL A 472 -13.12 -24.19 -6.91
C VAL A 472 -14.06 -23.10 -6.39
N LEU A 473 -14.39 -22.11 -7.22
CA LEU A 473 -15.36 -21.06 -6.88
C LEU A 473 -16.73 -21.66 -6.54
N ALA A 474 -17.19 -22.65 -7.32
CA ALA A 474 -18.41 -23.38 -7.01
C ALA A 474 -18.34 -24.08 -5.65
N THR A 475 -17.26 -24.80 -5.32
CA THR A 475 -17.08 -25.47 -4.03
C THR A 475 -17.12 -24.48 -2.87
N ILE A 476 -16.45 -23.33 -2.99
CA ILE A 476 -16.43 -22.27 -1.97
C ILE A 476 -17.87 -21.80 -1.70
N PHE A 477 -18.61 -21.33 -2.71
CA PHE A 477 -19.97 -20.84 -2.49
C PHE A 477 -20.93 -21.97 -2.06
N THR A 478 -20.76 -23.20 -2.55
CA THR A 478 -21.54 -24.38 -2.10
C THR A 478 -21.41 -24.62 -0.60
N LYS A 479 -20.19 -24.59 -0.08
CA LYS A 479 -19.92 -24.84 1.34
C LYS A 479 -20.53 -23.73 2.21
N SER A 480 -20.42 -22.47 1.79
CA SER A 480 -20.97 -21.33 2.54
C SER A 480 -22.48 -21.14 2.39
N LEU A 481 -23.15 -21.76 1.41
CA LEU A 481 -24.62 -21.88 1.40
C LEU A 481 -25.17 -22.86 2.45
N LYS A 482 -24.31 -23.66 3.09
CA LYS A 482 -24.64 -24.51 4.25
C LYS A 482 -24.27 -23.87 5.60
N ASP A 483 -23.82 -22.62 5.62
CA ASP A 483 -23.40 -21.94 6.86
C ASP A 483 -24.58 -21.75 7.83
N PRO A 484 -24.42 -21.93 9.15
CA PRO A 484 -25.50 -21.71 10.11
C PRO A 484 -26.03 -20.27 10.10
N GLU A 485 -25.17 -19.28 9.82
CA GLU A 485 -25.54 -17.86 9.87
C GLU A 485 -26.07 -17.35 8.53
N SER A 486 -27.20 -16.65 8.58
CA SER A 486 -27.87 -16.15 7.36
C SER A 486 -27.06 -15.09 6.61
N GLU A 487 -26.23 -14.31 7.31
CA GLU A 487 -25.33 -13.32 6.70
C GLU A 487 -24.33 -13.99 5.73
N THR A 488 -23.68 -15.08 6.16
CA THR A 488 -22.74 -15.84 5.32
C THR A 488 -23.45 -16.48 4.12
N ARG A 489 -24.65 -17.04 4.31
CA ARG A 489 -25.45 -17.62 3.22
C ARG A 489 -25.88 -16.57 2.19
N LEU A 490 -26.27 -15.37 2.63
CA LEU A 490 -26.56 -14.24 1.74
C LEU A 490 -25.32 -13.79 0.97
N ALA A 491 -24.15 -13.72 1.62
CA ALA A 491 -22.89 -13.40 0.95
C ALA A 491 -22.47 -14.47 -0.08
N ALA A 492 -22.79 -15.74 0.15
CA ALA A 492 -22.57 -16.80 -0.83
C ALA A 492 -23.48 -16.68 -2.06
N LEU A 493 -24.76 -16.32 -1.88
CA LEU A 493 -25.66 -16.00 -3.00
C LEU A 493 -25.19 -14.77 -3.80
N TYR A 494 -24.77 -13.71 -3.11
CA TYR A 494 -24.20 -12.52 -3.75
C TYR A 494 -22.91 -12.86 -4.53
N GLY A 495 -22.02 -13.68 -3.95
CA GLY A 495 -20.79 -14.10 -4.61
C GLY A 495 -21.05 -14.92 -5.88
N LEU A 496 -22.03 -15.82 -5.84
CA LEU A 496 -22.52 -16.51 -7.04
C LEU A 496 -23.14 -15.57 -8.07
N GLU A 497 -23.82 -14.50 -7.66
CA GLU A 497 -24.34 -13.49 -8.59
C GLU A 497 -23.22 -12.76 -9.32
N GLN A 498 -22.19 -12.31 -8.60
CA GLN A 498 -21.04 -11.62 -9.21
C GLN A 498 -20.21 -12.56 -10.10
N CYS A 499 -20.12 -13.85 -9.76
CA CYS A 499 -19.35 -14.84 -10.52
C CYS A 499 -20.13 -15.46 -11.70
N LEU A 500 -21.41 -15.14 -11.90
CA LEU A 500 -22.23 -15.66 -13.01
C LEU A 500 -21.54 -15.57 -14.40
N PRO A 501 -20.87 -14.46 -14.79
CA PRO A 501 -20.20 -14.36 -16.09
C PRO A 501 -18.91 -15.20 -16.22
N LEU A 502 -18.45 -15.82 -15.13
CA LEU A 502 -17.23 -16.63 -15.12
C LEU A 502 -17.52 -18.11 -15.37
N PHE A 503 -18.67 -18.63 -14.92
CA PHE A 503 -18.98 -20.06 -14.95
C PHE A 503 -19.39 -20.56 -16.34
N GLY A 504 -18.68 -21.58 -16.85
CA GLY A 504 -19.11 -22.31 -18.04
C GLY A 504 -20.46 -23.03 -17.86
N SER A 505 -21.26 -23.11 -18.92
CA SER A 505 -22.63 -23.68 -18.87
C SER A 505 -22.69 -25.11 -18.32
N ASP A 506 -21.68 -25.93 -18.61
CA ASP A 506 -21.58 -27.30 -18.09
C ASP A 506 -21.34 -27.32 -16.56
N VAL A 507 -20.63 -26.33 -15.99
CA VAL A 507 -20.48 -26.17 -14.52
C VAL A 507 -21.78 -25.65 -13.91
N ILE A 508 -22.48 -24.74 -14.59
CA ILE A 508 -23.78 -24.24 -14.15
C ILE A 508 -24.79 -25.40 -14.03
N ALA A 509 -24.93 -26.20 -15.09
CA ALA A 509 -25.90 -27.30 -15.15
C ALA A 509 -25.60 -28.42 -14.14
N ASN A 510 -24.33 -28.85 -14.02
CA ASN A 510 -23.97 -30.00 -13.20
C ASN A 510 -23.68 -29.67 -11.73
N LYS A 511 -23.34 -28.41 -11.39
CA LYS A 511 -22.88 -28.03 -10.04
C LYS A 511 -23.59 -26.81 -9.44
N ILE A 512 -23.79 -25.72 -10.18
CA ILE A 512 -24.34 -24.48 -9.57
C ILE A 512 -25.86 -24.59 -9.32
N MET A 513 -26.63 -25.13 -10.28
CA MET A 513 -28.10 -25.17 -10.17
C MET A 513 -28.60 -26.03 -9.00
N SER A 514 -27.98 -27.20 -8.77
CA SER A 514 -28.27 -28.10 -7.65
C SER A 514 -27.88 -27.52 -6.29
N VAL A 515 -26.99 -26.51 -6.28
CA VAL A 515 -26.48 -25.84 -5.08
C VAL A 515 -27.30 -24.61 -4.70
N ILE A 516 -27.86 -23.87 -5.67
CA ILE A 516 -28.77 -22.74 -5.39
C ILE A 516 -30.16 -23.25 -4.97
N ALA A 517 -30.63 -24.38 -5.53
CA ALA A 517 -31.98 -24.90 -5.29
C ALA A 517 -32.34 -25.11 -3.80
N PRO A 518 -31.46 -25.64 -2.92
CA PRO A 518 -31.70 -25.68 -1.47
C PRO A 518 -32.04 -24.32 -0.84
N GLY A 519 -31.45 -23.22 -1.33
CA GLY A 519 -31.72 -21.87 -0.83
C GLY A 519 -33.16 -21.41 -1.05
N LEU A 520 -33.90 -22.03 -1.99
CA LEU A 520 -35.34 -21.81 -2.20
C LEU A 520 -36.18 -22.32 -1.00
N LEU A 521 -35.61 -23.21 -0.19
CA LEU A 521 -36.22 -23.85 0.98
C LEU A 521 -35.55 -23.44 2.31
N ASP A 522 -34.68 -22.43 2.29
CA ASP A 522 -34.01 -21.89 3.49
C ASP A 522 -35.03 -21.46 4.56
N SER A 523 -34.65 -21.47 5.83
CA SER A 523 -35.51 -20.97 6.93
C SER A 523 -35.72 -19.45 6.85
N ASP A 524 -34.74 -18.69 6.36
CA ASP A 524 -34.79 -17.24 6.22
C ASP A 524 -35.53 -16.78 4.94
N SER A 525 -36.45 -15.82 5.10
CA SER A 525 -37.27 -15.32 3.98
C SER A 525 -36.52 -14.44 2.98
N GLY A 526 -35.47 -13.74 3.42
CA GLY A 526 -34.57 -12.98 2.56
C GLY A 526 -33.72 -13.91 1.71
N ILE A 527 -33.17 -14.98 2.30
CA ILE A 527 -32.42 -16.01 1.57
C ILE A 527 -33.29 -16.67 0.51
N ARG A 528 -34.51 -17.11 0.83
CA ARG A 528 -35.44 -17.69 -0.18
C ARG A 528 -35.70 -16.73 -1.34
N THR A 529 -35.83 -15.42 -1.06
CA THR A 529 -36.08 -14.39 -2.08
C THR A 529 -34.86 -14.14 -2.97
N ALA A 530 -33.67 -14.06 -2.37
CA ALA A 530 -32.40 -13.90 -3.08
C ALA A 530 -32.07 -15.15 -3.92
N ALA A 531 -32.20 -16.35 -3.33
CA ALA A 531 -31.98 -17.62 -4.00
C ALA A 531 -32.92 -17.82 -5.18
N ARG A 532 -34.20 -17.42 -5.07
CA ARG A 532 -35.16 -17.46 -6.19
C ARG A 532 -34.71 -16.56 -7.34
N THR A 533 -34.41 -15.31 -7.03
CA THR A 533 -33.95 -14.31 -7.99
C THR A 533 -32.67 -14.76 -8.71
N LEU A 534 -31.76 -15.43 -7.99
CA LEU A 534 -30.52 -15.96 -8.51
C LEU A 534 -30.74 -17.22 -9.39
N PHE A 535 -31.58 -18.15 -8.93
CA PHE A 535 -31.92 -19.38 -9.65
C PHE A 535 -32.55 -19.08 -11.01
N ASP A 536 -33.49 -18.12 -11.08
CA ASP A 536 -34.11 -17.70 -12.33
C ASP A 536 -33.09 -17.08 -13.32
N LYS A 537 -32.05 -16.38 -12.82
CA LYS A 537 -30.94 -15.86 -13.66
C LYS A 537 -30.05 -16.97 -14.22
N TYR A 538 -29.65 -17.93 -13.38
CA TYR A 538 -28.82 -19.06 -13.80
C TYR A 538 -29.58 -20.00 -14.76
N LEU A 539 -30.87 -20.27 -14.51
CA LEU A 539 -31.73 -21.03 -15.41
C LEU A 539 -31.81 -20.37 -16.80
N LYS A 540 -32.12 -19.07 -16.85
CA LYS A 540 -32.17 -18.30 -18.11
C LYS A 540 -30.83 -18.28 -18.85
N THR A 541 -29.72 -18.33 -18.12
CA THR A 541 -28.37 -18.43 -18.71
C THR A 541 -28.15 -19.79 -19.38
N LEU A 542 -28.60 -20.89 -18.76
CA LEU A 542 -28.63 -22.22 -19.39
C LEU A 542 -29.55 -22.28 -20.61
N GLU A 543 -30.77 -21.73 -20.51
CA GLU A 543 -31.72 -21.67 -21.63
C GLU A 543 -31.11 -20.95 -22.84
N THR A 544 -30.46 -19.80 -22.61
CA THR A 544 -29.78 -19.03 -23.65
C THR A 544 -28.64 -19.82 -24.29
N ALA A 545 -27.76 -20.42 -23.48
CA ALA A 545 -26.65 -21.23 -23.97
C ALA A 545 -27.12 -22.49 -24.72
N ALA A 546 -28.26 -23.09 -24.33
CA ALA A 546 -28.87 -24.22 -25.04
C ALA A 546 -29.43 -23.77 -26.42
N ILE A 547 -30.10 -22.63 -26.48
CA ILE A 547 -30.61 -22.02 -27.72
C ILE A 547 -29.47 -21.67 -28.68
N GLU A 548 -28.32 -21.22 -28.17
CA GLU A 548 -27.13 -20.93 -28.97
C GLU A 548 -26.43 -22.20 -29.47
N LYS A 549 -26.30 -23.22 -28.61
CA LYS A 549 -25.55 -24.47 -28.89
C LYS A 549 -26.31 -25.48 -29.74
N PHE A 550 -27.65 -25.50 -29.66
CA PHE A 550 -28.51 -26.48 -30.34
C PHE A 550 -29.57 -25.86 -31.26
N GLY A 551 -29.60 -24.53 -31.35
CA GLY A 551 -30.67 -23.79 -32.01
C GLY A 551 -31.87 -23.55 -31.09
N ASN A 552 -32.68 -22.57 -31.44
CA ASN A 552 -33.92 -22.28 -30.71
C ASN A 552 -34.89 -23.47 -30.83
N VAL A 553 -35.50 -23.90 -29.72
CA VAL A 553 -36.51 -24.97 -29.67
C VAL A 553 -37.82 -24.44 -30.25
N LYS A 554 -37.82 -24.20 -31.56
CA LYS A 554 -39.03 -24.02 -32.34
C LYS A 554 -39.80 -25.33 -32.36
N SER A 555 -41.09 -25.25 -32.08
CA SER A 555 -42.05 -26.32 -32.29
C SER A 555 -42.28 -26.56 -33.78
N GLU A 556 -41.32 -27.19 -34.46
CA GLU A 556 -41.51 -27.66 -35.84
C GLU A 556 -42.40 -28.91 -35.83
N THR A 557 -43.71 -28.66 -35.79
CA THR A 557 -44.86 -29.59 -35.82
C THR A 557 -45.16 -30.37 -34.53
N ASP A 558 -46.44 -30.72 -34.34
CA ASP A 558 -47.02 -31.37 -33.16
C ASP A 558 -46.59 -32.84 -32.94
N GLN A 559 -45.43 -33.27 -33.43
CA GLN A 559 -44.98 -34.66 -33.43
C GLN A 559 -43.50 -34.82 -33.03
N ILE A 560 -43.18 -34.47 -31.79
CA ILE A 560 -42.62 -35.40 -30.77
C ILE A 560 -42.70 -34.67 -29.42
N GLU A 561 -43.74 -34.99 -28.67
CA GLU A 561 -43.73 -34.79 -27.22
C GLU A 561 -42.65 -35.74 -26.65
N PRO A 562 -41.63 -35.25 -25.91
CA PRO A 562 -40.57 -36.11 -25.39
C PRO A 562 -41.22 -37.19 -24.53
N THR A 563 -40.96 -38.46 -24.84
CA THR A 563 -41.94 -39.53 -24.60
C THR A 563 -41.97 -40.06 -23.16
N LEU A 564 -42.20 -39.15 -22.20
CA LEU A 564 -42.55 -39.42 -20.81
C LEU A 564 -43.78 -40.33 -20.71
N LYS A 565 -44.69 -40.27 -21.71
CA LYS A 565 -45.79 -41.24 -21.89
C LYS A 565 -45.33 -42.70 -22.00
N LYS A 566 -44.08 -43.00 -22.39
CA LYS A 566 -43.54 -44.39 -22.36
C LYS A 566 -43.25 -44.88 -20.93
N PHE A 567 -43.01 -43.96 -19.99
CA PHE A 567 -42.81 -44.25 -18.58
C PHE A 567 -44.11 -44.18 -17.77
N GLY A 568 -45.14 -43.51 -18.28
CA GLY A 568 -46.51 -43.55 -17.80
C GLY A 568 -47.20 -44.88 -18.09
N ARG A 569 -46.73 -45.97 -17.47
CA ARG A 569 -47.34 -47.30 -17.59
C ARG A 569 -48.74 -47.30 -16.99
N THR A 570 -49.74 -47.70 -17.79
CA THR A 570 -51.08 -48.05 -17.29
C THR A 570 -51.15 -49.54 -16.97
N GLN A 571 -52.00 -49.89 -16.01
CA GLN A 571 -52.17 -51.26 -15.51
C GLN A 571 -52.58 -52.26 -16.61
N GLU A 572 -53.28 -51.79 -17.65
CA GLU A 572 -53.62 -52.57 -18.85
C GLU A 572 -52.39 -52.95 -19.69
N ILE A 573 -51.38 -52.09 -19.77
CA ILE A 573 -50.14 -52.38 -20.51
C ILE A 573 -49.33 -53.43 -19.76
N GLU A 574 -49.20 -53.30 -18.43
CA GLU A 574 -48.48 -54.29 -17.62
C GLU A 574 -49.19 -55.65 -17.59
N MET A 575 -50.53 -55.65 -17.53
CA MET A 575 -51.31 -56.89 -17.61
C MET A 575 -51.21 -57.53 -19.00
N LYS A 576 -51.13 -56.74 -20.08
CA LYS A 576 -50.89 -57.25 -21.43
C LYS A 576 -49.47 -57.78 -21.63
N GLU A 577 -48.44 -57.11 -21.10
CA GLU A 577 -47.06 -57.61 -21.08
C GLU A 577 -46.97 -58.94 -20.30
N MET A 578 -47.75 -59.09 -19.22
CA MET A 578 -47.89 -60.33 -18.47
C MET A 578 -48.60 -61.43 -19.28
N ASP A 579 -49.70 -61.12 -19.98
CA ASP A 579 -50.42 -62.06 -20.84
C ASP A 579 -49.56 -62.52 -22.03
N ASP A 580 -48.84 -61.61 -22.69
CA ASP A 580 -47.91 -61.95 -23.78
C ASP A 580 -46.73 -62.82 -23.26
N MET A 581 -46.26 -62.60 -22.03
CA MET A 581 -45.32 -63.52 -21.35
C MET A 581 -45.93 -64.90 -21.07
N CYS A 582 -47.16 -64.96 -20.56
CA CYS A 582 -47.89 -66.22 -20.34
C CYS A 582 -48.10 -66.99 -21.65
N ILE A 583 -48.46 -66.31 -22.73
CA ILE A 583 -48.61 -66.90 -24.07
C ILE A 583 -47.25 -67.38 -24.61
N GLY A 584 -46.17 -66.63 -24.38
CA GLY A 584 -44.80 -67.07 -24.69
C GLY A 584 -44.40 -68.34 -23.94
N PHE A 585 -44.67 -68.41 -22.63
CA PHE A 585 -44.42 -69.58 -21.80
C PHE A 585 -45.25 -70.80 -22.25
N LEU A 586 -46.54 -70.61 -22.50
CA LEU A 586 -47.44 -71.67 -22.98
C LEU A 586 -47.01 -72.23 -24.35
N ARG A 587 -46.46 -71.40 -25.24
CA ARG A 587 -45.87 -71.85 -26.51
C ARG A 587 -44.57 -72.66 -26.35
N GLY A 588 -43.87 -72.52 -25.21
CA GLY A 588 -42.69 -73.31 -24.86
C GLY A 588 -43.00 -74.71 -24.30
N LEU A 589 -44.24 -74.98 -23.89
CA LEU A 589 -44.63 -76.24 -23.26
C LEU A 589 -44.90 -77.36 -24.27
N HIS A 590 -43.84 -78.06 -24.66
CA HIS A 590 -43.95 -79.30 -25.44
C HIS A 590 -44.47 -80.46 -24.56
N VAL A 591 -45.80 -80.68 -24.57
CA VAL A 591 -46.43 -81.77 -23.81
C VAL A 591 -46.31 -83.10 -24.57
N SER A 592 -45.42 -83.99 -24.12
CA SER A 592 -45.38 -85.38 -24.55
C SER A 592 -46.46 -86.20 -23.82
N VAL A 593 -47.50 -86.62 -24.54
CA VAL A 593 -48.62 -87.41 -23.98
C VAL A 593 -48.29 -88.92 -24.04
N PRO A 594 -48.21 -89.64 -22.90
CA PRO A 594 -48.13 -91.09 -22.87
C PRO A 594 -49.54 -91.71 -22.99
N THR A 595 -49.68 -92.81 -23.73
CA THR A 595 -50.92 -93.60 -23.75
C THR A 595 -50.98 -94.52 -22.52
N THR A 596 -52.20 -94.84 -22.06
CA THR A 596 -52.53 -95.77 -20.96
C THR A 596 -51.90 -97.16 -21.17
N THR A 597 -51.58 -97.99 -20.14
CA THR A 597 -52.44 -98.42 -19.01
C THR A 597 -51.67 -98.87 -17.74
N ASP A 598 -52.42 -99.34 -16.72
CA ASP A 598 -52.07 -100.34 -15.69
C ASP A 598 -51.14 -100.03 -14.50
N ILE A 599 -51.77 -99.49 -13.45
CA ILE A 599 -51.89 -100.09 -12.10
C ILE A 599 -50.81 -101.16 -11.71
N HIS A 600 -49.90 -100.81 -10.78
CA HIS A 600 -49.87 -101.46 -9.45
C HIS A 600 -48.93 -100.79 -8.41
N ARG A 601 -49.37 -100.83 -7.14
CA ARG A 601 -48.55 -100.75 -5.90
C ARG A 601 -48.21 -102.18 -5.44
N PRO A 602 -47.24 -102.44 -4.52
CA PRO A 602 -46.35 -101.53 -3.78
C PRO A 602 -44.84 -101.79 -4.15
N THR A 603 -43.74 -101.74 -3.36
CA THR A 603 -43.49 -101.74 -1.89
C THR A 603 -42.07 -101.23 -1.51
N LEU A 604 -41.87 -100.99 -0.21
CA LEU A 604 -40.64 -100.88 0.59
C LEU A 604 -39.42 -101.75 0.13
N ARG A 605 -38.16 -101.28 0.30
CA ARG A 605 -37.30 -101.45 1.52
C ARG A 605 -35.77 -101.44 1.25
N GLU A 606 -35.05 -100.61 2.03
CA GLU A 606 -33.73 -100.83 2.69
C GLU A 606 -32.41 -101.21 1.96
N MET A 607 -31.33 -100.58 2.48
CA MET A 607 -29.91 -101.03 2.59
C MET A 607 -28.91 -100.91 1.42
N SER A 608 -28.03 -99.91 1.57
CA SER A 608 -26.54 -99.88 1.43
C SER A 608 -25.80 -101.24 1.31
N PRO A 609 -24.58 -101.32 0.70
CA PRO A 609 -23.52 -100.29 0.82
C PRO A 609 -22.54 -100.02 -0.36
N ALA A 610 -21.84 -98.88 -0.27
CA ALA A 610 -20.43 -98.54 -0.61
C ALA A 610 -19.70 -99.23 -1.82
N THR A 611 -18.88 -98.57 -2.65
CA THR A 611 -17.70 -97.72 -2.29
C THR A 611 -17.03 -97.14 -3.57
N THR A 612 -16.20 -96.09 -3.42
CA THR A 612 -15.07 -95.70 -4.30
C THR A 612 -15.33 -94.92 -5.62
N ALA A 613 -15.31 -93.59 -5.50
CA ALA A 613 -14.53 -92.59 -6.26
C ALA A 613 -14.14 -92.85 -7.75
N THR A 614 -14.21 -91.85 -8.66
CA THR A 614 -13.60 -90.50 -8.49
C THR A 614 -14.30 -89.36 -9.26
N ASN A 615 -14.32 -88.19 -8.60
CA ASN A 615 -14.42 -86.79 -9.07
C ASN A 615 -15.31 -86.38 -10.27
N ILE A 616 -16.39 -85.66 -9.93
CA ILE A 616 -17.28 -84.81 -10.74
C ILE A 616 -17.65 -83.63 -9.79
N MET A 617 -17.93 -82.36 -10.14
CA MET A 617 -18.46 -81.72 -11.36
C MET A 617 -17.95 -80.26 -11.52
N ALA A 618 -18.36 -79.59 -12.60
CA ALA A 618 -18.30 -78.13 -12.81
C ALA A 618 -19.30 -77.35 -11.86
N PRO A 619 -19.37 -76.00 -11.88
CA PRO A 619 -20.26 -75.22 -10.98
C PRO A 619 -21.73 -75.24 -11.46
N PRO A 620 -22.73 -74.72 -10.69
CA PRO A 620 -23.18 -73.34 -10.95
C PRO A 620 -23.88 -72.55 -9.79
N SER A 621 -24.00 -71.23 -10.02
CA SER A 621 -25.13 -70.29 -9.79
C SER A 621 -26.12 -70.31 -8.59
N GLU A 622 -26.19 -69.13 -7.96
CA GLU A 622 -27.38 -68.29 -7.64
C GLU A 622 -28.41 -68.56 -6.49
N ARG A 623 -28.65 -67.43 -5.77
CA ARG A 623 -29.89 -66.89 -5.15
C ARG A 623 -30.39 -67.28 -3.74
N LEU A 624 -30.48 -66.21 -2.94
CA LEU A 624 -31.60 -65.81 -2.06
C LEU A 624 -32.09 -66.76 -0.96
N ALA A 625 -31.71 -66.49 0.30
CA ALA A 625 -32.60 -65.84 1.28
C ALA A 625 -31.91 -65.58 2.65
N MET A 626 -32.42 -64.59 3.40
CA MET A 626 -32.18 -64.39 4.85
C MET A 626 -33.18 -65.28 5.66
N PRO A 627 -33.22 -65.35 7.02
CA PRO A 627 -32.55 -64.48 8.03
C PRO A 627 -32.03 -65.21 9.31
N VAL A 628 -31.76 -64.42 10.36
CA VAL A 628 -31.74 -64.75 11.81
C VAL A 628 -30.43 -65.29 12.43
N VAL A 629 -29.68 -64.36 13.04
CA VAL A 629 -29.24 -64.34 14.45
C VAL A 629 -29.13 -65.69 15.21
N SER A 630 -27.93 -66.04 15.67
CA SER A 630 -27.65 -66.08 17.12
C SER A 630 -26.16 -66.21 17.47
N MET A 631 -25.83 -65.78 18.70
CA MET A 631 -24.53 -65.95 19.36
C MET A 631 -24.27 -67.46 19.65
N ARG A 632 -23.02 -67.95 19.70
CA ARG A 632 -22.20 -67.84 20.92
C ARG A 632 -20.73 -68.23 20.73
N SER A 633 -19.88 -67.34 21.22
CA SER A 633 -18.81 -67.57 22.20
C SER A 633 -17.89 -68.80 22.14
N ALA A 634 -16.62 -68.52 22.46
CA ALA A 634 -15.70 -69.35 23.26
C ALA A 634 -14.97 -70.51 22.51
N LYS A 635 -13.71 -70.86 22.87
CA LYS A 635 -12.90 -70.44 24.03
C LYS A 635 -11.40 -70.72 23.81
N GLN A 636 -10.54 -69.86 24.39
CA GLN A 636 -9.20 -70.16 24.95
C GLN A 636 -8.06 -70.63 23.98
N ALA A 637 -6.77 -70.40 24.26
CA ALA A 637 -6.13 -69.44 25.18
C ALA A 637 -4.60 -69.36 24.99
N LYS A 638 -4.01 -68.21 25.40
CA LYS A 638 -2.75 -67.98 26.16
C LYS A 638 -1.51 -68.83 25.81
N GLN A 639 -0.31 -68.25 25.74
CA GLN A 639 0.50 -67.72 26.86
C GLN A 639 1.63 -66.80 26.32
N THR A 640 2.29 -65.86 27.02
CA THR A 640 2.13 -65.24 28.35
C THR A 640 2.90 -63.89 28.42
N THR A 641 2.47 -62.98 29.32
CA THR A 641 3.22 -61.79 29.79
C THR A 641 3.94 -62.07 31.13
N PRO A 642 4.85 -61.20 31.61
CA PRO A 642 4.51 -60.17 32.63
C PRO A 642 4.92 -58.74 32.20
N VAL A 643 4.31 -57.59 32.58
CA VAL A 643 3.78 -57.05 33.88
C VAL A 643 4.93 -56.55 34.78
N THR A 644 4.98 -55.31 35.31
CA THR A 644 4.21 -54.70 36.45
C THR A 644 4.60 -53.20 36.61
N VAL A 645 3.81 -52.18 37.01
CA VAL A 645 2.36 -51.86 36.88
C VAL A 645 2.07 -50.35 37.19
N ARG A 646 0.81 -49.94 36.98
CA ARG A 646 -0.04 -48.75 37.32
C ARG A 646 0.07 -48.07 38.71
N PRO A 647 -0.64 -46.93 39.03
CA PRO A 647 -1.99 -46.48 38.58
C PRO A 647 -2.08 -45.03 38.01
N ALA A 648 -3.23 -44.39 37.70
CA ALA A 648 -4.64 -44.62 38.12
C ALA A 648 -5.77 -44.30 37.09
N THR A 649 -6.89 -43.74 37.60
CA THR A 649 -8.27 -43.52 37.09
C THR A 649 -8.61 -42.02 36.89
N THR A 650 -9.58 -41.53 36.11
CA THR A 650 -10.98 -41.97 35.85
C THR A 650 -11.57 -41.55 34.48
N ASN A 651 -12.42 -42.43 33.91
CA ASN A 651 -13.61 -42.26 33.03
C ASN A 651 -13.74 -41.14 31.96
N ASP A 652 -13.98 -41.57 30.71
CA ASP A 652 -15.15 -41.36 29.82
C ASP A 652 -15.98 -40.05 29.92
N VAL A 653 -16.53 -39.45 28.84
CA VAL A 653 -17.07 -40.03 27.58
C VAL A 653 -16.68 -39.20 26.35
N ASN A 654 -16.55 -39.83 25.18
CA ASN A 654 -16.65 -39.16 23.88
C ASN A 654 -17.34 -40.08 22.86
N ASP A 655 -18.50 -39.68 22.33
CA ASP A 655 -19.25 -40.46 21.34
C ASP A 655 -18.68 -40.23 19.93
N GLY A 656 -18.43 -41.32 19.21
CA GLY A 656 -17.99 -41.26 17.82
C GLY A 656 -19.14 -40.95 16.87
N TRP A 657 -18.97 -39.93 16.04
CA TRP A 657 -19.73 -39.74 14.81
C TRP A 657 -18.74 -39.88 13.65
N ASP A 658 -18.95 -40.88 12.81
CA ASP A 658 -18.34 -40.92 11.48
C ASP A 658 -18.94 -39.76 10.66
N ASP A 659 -18.10 -38.98 9.98
CA ASP A 659 -18.51 -37.92 9.05
C ASP A 659 -17.86 -38.16 7.68
N ASP A 660 -18.59 -37.83 6.62
CA ASP A 660 -18.33 -38.33 5.27
C ASP A 660 -17.18 -37.60 4.55
N GLY A 661 -16.43 -38.35 3.74
CA GLY A 661 -15.23 -37.87 3.05
C GLY A 661 -15.48 -36.95 1.85
N ASP A 662 -15.87 -35.69 2.09
CA ASP A 662 -15.94 -34.60 1.10
C ASP A 662 -14.95 -33.45 1.42
N ASN A 663 -13.67 -33.80 1.59
CA ASN A 663 -12.58 -32.84 1.75
C ASN A 663 -12.21 -32.20 0.39
N GLY A 664 -13.05 -31.31 -0.12
CA GLY A 664 -12.84 -30.55 -1.37
C GLY A 664 -11.66 -29.55 -1.37
N TRP A 665 -10.62 -29.81 -0.58
CA TRP A 665 -9.35 -29.07 -0.50
C TRP A 665 -8.10 -29.95 -0.56
N ASP A 666 -8.20 -31.29 -0.38
CA ASP A 666 -7.04 -32.18 -0.41
C ASP A 666 -6.39 -32.26 -1.82
N ASP A 667 -7.19 -31.99 -2.86
CA ASP A 667 -6.80 -31.84 -4.28
C ASP A 667 -5.70 -30.77 -4.52
N PHE A 668 -5.46 -29.86 -3.56
CA PHE A 668 -4.36 -28.87 -3.62
C PHE A 668 -2.98 -29.41 -3.20
N ASN A 669 -2.88 -30.66 -2.72
CA ASN A 669 -1.60 -31.26 -2.32
C ASN A 669 -0.89 -31.99 -3.46
N ASP A 670 -1.62 -32.76 -4.28
CA ASP A 670 -1.02 -33.68 -5.26
C ASP A 670 -0.38 -32.97 -6.47
N ILE A 671 -0.82 -31.75 -6.79
CA ILE A 671 -0.31 -30.92 -7.90
C ILE A 671 1.18 -30.52 -7.72
N ALA A 672 1.75 -30.68 -6.53
CA ALA A 672 3.13 -30.26 -6.21
C ALA A 672 4.23 -31.30 -6.52
N SER A 673 3.89 -32.46 -7.12
CA SER A 673 4.75 -33.65 -7.06
C SER A 673 5.55 -34.01 -8.33
N ASP A 674 5.24 -33.47 -9.52
CA ASP A 674 5.68 -34.08 -10.79
C ASP A 674 6.39 -33.12 -11.79
N THR A 675 7.35 -32.31 -11.30
CA THR A 675 8.42 -31.71 -12.15
C THR A 675 9.76 -31.59 -11.41
N ASP A 676 10.59 -32.63 -11.41
CA ASP A 676 11.91 -32.63 -12.07
C ASP A 676 12.53 -34.05 -12.04
N LYS A 677 12.94 -34.56 -13.21
CA LYS A 677 13.75 -35.78 -13.38
C LYS A 677 14.74 -35.64 -14.54
N THR A 678 15.44 -34.52 -14.61
CA THR A 678 16.60 -34.37 -15.51
C THR A 678 17.79 -35.21 -15.00
N LYS A 679 18.22 -36.19 -15.80
CA LYS A 679 19.39 -37.04 -15.50
C LYS A 679 20.68 -36.39 -16.00
N LEU A 680 21.71 -36.36 -15.15
CA LEU A 680 23.11 -36.30 -15.57
C LEU A 680 23.90 -37.46 -14.92
N PRO A 681 24.98 -37.95 -15.56
CA PRO A 681 25.63 -39.21 -15.19
C PRO A 681 26.66 -39.06 -14.06
N ALA A 682 26.85 -40.12 -13.28
CA ALA A 682 27.89 -40.20 -12.25
C ALA A 682 29.21 -40.78 -12.81
N THR A 683 30.33 -40.35 -12.23
CA THR A 683 31.66 -40.94 -12.39
C THR A 683 32.31 -41.07 -11.02
N ASN A 684 32.77 -42.27 -10.66
CA ASN A 684 33.38 -42.55 -9.34
C ASN A 684 34.90 -42.37 -9.35
N ALA A 685 35.42 -41.67 -8.35
CA ALA A 685 36.77 -41.76 -7.78
C ALA A 685 36.65 -41.05 -6.41
N SER A 686 36.56 -41.78 -5.29
CA SER A 686 37.62 -42.45 -4.53
C SER A 686 38.39 -41.48 -3.62
N ASP A 687 38.54 -41.90 -2.37
CA ASP A 687 39.17 -41.15 -1.27
C ASP A 687 40.68 -40.94 -1.50
N ASP A 688 41.24 -39.92 -0.85
CA ASP A 688 42.55 -39.93 -0.18
C ASP A 688 42.61 -38.71 0.78
N ASP A 689 43.37 -38.84 1.87
CA ASP A 689 43.54 -37.83 2.93
C ASP A 689 44.63 -36.78 2.59
N ASP A 690 44.60 -35.61 3.25
CA ASP A 690 45.71 -35.07 4.09
C ASP A 690 45.51 -33.57 4.43
N ASP A 691 46.20 -33.12 5.49
CA ASP A 691 46.21 -31.73 6.01
C ASP A 691 47.00 -30.75 5.10
N ASP A 692 46.69 -29.44 5.18
CA ASP A 692 47.68 -28.46 5.71
C ASP A 692 47.14 -27.00 5.82
N ASP A 693 47.91 -26.18 6.54
CA ASP A 693 47.76 -24.74 6.78
C ASP A 693 47.53 -23.87 5.52
N ASP A 694 46.73 -22.79 5.65
CA ASP A 694 47.30 -21.43 5.75
C ASP A 694 46.19 -20.37 5.99
N GLY A 695 46.34 -19.56 7.04
CA GLY A 695 45.52 -18.37 7.29
C GLY A 695 46.22 -17.10 6.80
N TRP A 696 45.49 -16.21 6.11
CA TRP A 696 46.02 -14.91 5.70
C TRP A 696 45.15 -13.74 6.17
N ASP A 697 45.84 -12.70 6.67
CA ASP A 697 45.30 -11.56 7.38
C ASP A 697 44.66 -10.48 6.49
N ALA A 698 43.96 -9.55 7.15
CA ALA A 698 43.36 -8.38 6.53
C ALA A 698 44.38 -7.35 6.01
N ALA A 699 43.95 -6.54 5.03
CA ALA A 699 44.40 -5.16 4.87
C ALA A 699 43.30 -4.30 4.23
N ASP A 700 43.36 -3.00 4.54
CA ASP A 700 42.44 -1.94 4.09
C ASP A 700 42.37 -1.75 2.56
N TRP A 701 41.35 -1.04 2.08
CA TRP A 701 41.46 0.26 1.36
C TRP A 701 40.11 1.00 1.38
#